data_AF-A0AA37KLH5-F1
#
_entry.id   AF-A0AA37KLH5-F1
#
_cell.length_a   1.000
_cell.length_b   1.000
_cell.length_c   1.000
_cell.angle_alpha   90.00
_cell.angle_beta   90.00
_cell.angle_gamma   90.00
#
_symmetry.space_group_name_H-M   'P 1'
#
loop_
_entity.id
_entity.type
_entity.pdbx_description
1 polymer ?
#
loop_
_entity_poly.entity_id
_entity_poly.type
_entity_poly.pdbx_seq_one_letter_code
_entity_poly.pdbx_strand_id
1 'polypeptide(L)'
;MKINNLARGFLFAASLCGSMTLHAQTWSLNSDNPAVKWYVAPAGAAYGSPDTAPPAPEERLEWTEATVPGTVFASYVDAGKEKDPNFGDNIHQVDRSKYDREYWYRTEFEVPAELDKELLWLNFRGINRKGTIFLNGTRLGELDGFMHRGRFDVTKIVRRSGKNTLAVLVDIPRGSLGNNASPTYICSAGWDWMPYVPGLNSGITDKVYLSTSNALTLADPWIRSELPSTARADVSIRLGVRNDSEQYASGEVSGVIMPGDIRFSTRVNVEPGRTAEVRFDKSECPALSIDDPLLWWPNGYGEPNLYTCDLTVEIDGKPSDTQRITFGLKKYDYDTKDGVFHLWINDRRIFVKGANWGLSEYMLRCRGEEYFTKVRLHKEMNFNMIRNWLGTTTDEEFYEACDKYGIMVWDDFWLNSNPILPDDIHAFNYNAVEKIKRLRNHPSIAVWCGNNEGWPEPPLDTYLRENVRVFDGGERYYQSNSHEGHLSGSGPWGAYDPRYYFTYYPYPYNKVGTPGWGFRTEIGTAVFVNAESFRKFIPEDKLWPRNEMWNLHYFGQQAFNGLPDQYERMLNERYGKAADIDDFCRKAQLLNIESNQALYEGWLDHMWEDASGIMTWMGQSAYPSLVWQTYDYYYDLTGAYWGCKRACEPLHILWNPVTNDVKITNTTSQTYEGLTATAEVFNTDGRRVDALTGTATVNSAPNTALRCFTIPFYKNVENIARGKRVVASSTDAGSPEEIVDGSEFTRWGSRYSDHEWIYIDLGSRMNVYGVGLNWENAFGKEFKIQISDDAEHWTDAAHERTGKAGKQDIFFDDVKGRYVKVQGIRRGTGYGYSLYEMKVYGGEEHQAGLSDVHLIRLTLRDAEGRVVDRNTYWRGLKRTDFTALNTLPAPRLKVQQKGRTEGGKYVAEVKVTNLASSPAVSFATWVQLRHPRSGERILPALYDDNYFMLRPGETQTVHVEFDKELLGDAAQPVVSVTPYNDGR
;
A
#
# COMPACT_ATOMS: atom_id res chain seq x y z
N MET A 1 11.37 -6.77 -35.21
CA MET A 1 12.77 -7.19 -35.48
C MET A 1 13.17 -8.19 -34.41
N LYS A 2 13.16 -9.50 -34.73
CA LYS A 2 13.40 -10.62 -33.80
C LYS A 2 14.89 -11.00 -33.85
N ILE A 3 15.63 -10.83 -32.75
CA ILE A 3 16.92 -11.49 -32.50
C ILE A 3 17.00 -11.91 -31.02
N ASN A 4 17.04 -13.23 -30.81
CA ASN A 4 17.58 -14.01 -29.68
C ASN A 4 17.31 -13.60 -28.21
N ASN A 5 16.19 -14.09 -27.66
CA ASN A 5 15.91 -14.12 -26.22
C ASN A 5 16.50 -15.35 -25.48
N LEU A 6 17.33 -16.19 -26.11
CA LEU A 6 17.90 -17.38 -25.45
C LEU A 6 19.28 -17.18 -24.80
N ALA A 7 19.90 -16.00 -24.91
CA ALA A 7 21.23 -15.73 -24.36
C ALA A 7 21.26 -14.79 -23.13
N ARG A 8 20.11 -14.25 -22.68
CA ARG A 8 20.05 -13.32 -21.53
C ARG A 8 19.67 -13.97 -20.20
N GLY A 9 19.20 -15.23 -20.21
CA GLY A 9 18.85 -15.99 -19.01
C GLY A 9 20.04 -16.59 -18.23
N PHE A 10 21.28 -16.42 -18.71
CA PHE A 10 22.48 -17.03 -18.12
C PHE A 10 23.43 -16.05 -17.41
N LEU A 11 23.10 -14.75 -17.35
CA LEU A 11 23.94 -13.73 -16.70
C LEU A 11 23.55 -13.41 -15.26
N PHE A 12 22.45 -13.96 -14.73
CA PHE A 12 22.04 -13.77 -13.33
C PHE A 12 22.51 -14.90 -12.38
N ALA A 13 23.15 -15.95 -12.90
CA ALA A 13 23.64 -17.09 -12.10
C ALA A 13 25.18 -17.20 -12.03
N ALA A 14 25.92 -16.24 -12.60
CA ALA A 14 27.38 -16.34 -12.77
C ALA A 14 28.18 -15.13 -12.22
N SER A 15 27.72 -14.49 -11.15
CA SER A 15 28.54 -13.58 -10.33
C SER A 15 29.11 -14.23 -9.05
N LEU A 16 28.92 -15.55 -8.87
CA LEU A 16 29.41 -16.30 -7.71
C LEU A 16 30.87 -16.80 -7.84
N CYS A 17 31.63 -16.34 -8.83
CA CYS A 17 33.04 -16.68 -8.97
C CYS A 17 33.95 -15.51 -8.57
N GLY A 18 34.29 -15.47 -7.28
CA GLY A 18 35.63 -15.08 -6.83
C GLY A 18 36.04 -13.61 -6.91
N SER A 19 35.30 -12.71 -6.26
CA SER A 19 35.93 -11.56 -5.59
C SER A 19 35.74 -11.74 -4.10
N MET A 20 36.83 -11.85 -3.33
CA MET A 20 36.77 -11.78 -1.88
C MET A 20 36.31 -10.37 -1.51
N THR A 21 35.01 -10.19 -1.28
CA THR A 21 34.46 -8.93 -0.81
C THR A 21 34.83 -8.75 0.65
N LEU A 22 35.88 -7.96 0.90
CA LEU A 22 36.28 -7.48 2.21
C LEU A 22 35.19 -6.53 2.73
N HIS A 23 34.19 -7.08 3.42
CA HIS A 23 33.23 -6.28 4.18
C HIS A 23 33.87 -5.86 5.50
N ALA A 24 33.34 -4.80 6.12
CA ALA A 24 33.76 -4.42 7.46
C ALA A 24 33.47 -5.62 8.37
N GLN A 25 34.47 -6.05 9.14
CA GLN A 25 34.25 -7.12 10.09
C GLN A 25 33.31 -6.59 11.16
N THR A 26 32.07 -7.06 11.11
CA THR A 26 31.05 -6.79 12.11
C THR A 26 30.71 -8.07 12.84
N TRP A 27 30.39 -7.94 14.12
CA TRP A 27 29.92 -9.04 14.94
C TRP A 27 28.57 -8.68 15.54
N SER A 28 27.53 -9.40 15.12
CA SER A 28 26.16 -9.18 15.60
C SER A 28 26.08 -9.45 17.11
N LEU A 29 25.50 -8.51 17.83
CA LEU A 29 25.04 -8.70 19.21
C LEU A 29 23.53 -8.86 19.26
N ASN A 30 22.86 -9.23 18.17
CA ASN A 30 21.43 -9.51 18.15
C ASN A 30 21.13 -10.94 18.65
N SER A 31 19.86 -11.22 18.94
CA SER A 31 19.36 -12.53 19.41
C SER A 31 19.39 -13.62 18.33
N ASP A 32 19.58 -13.28 17.05
CA ASP A 32 19.81 -14.26 15.97
C ASP A 32 21.22 -14.87 16.02
N ASN A 33 22.15 -14.26 16.75
CA ASN A 33 23.46 -14.81 17.02
C ASN A 33 23.36 -15.80 18.21
N PRO A 34 23.57 -17.12 17.99
CA PRO A 34 23.42 -18.12 19.05
C PRO A 34 24.43 -17.96 20.21
N ALA A 35 25.50 -17.18 20.01
CA ALA A 35 26.48 -16.87 21.05
C ALA A 35 26.04 -15.73 21.99
N VAL A 36 24.94 -15.05 21.69
CA VAL A 36 24.47 -13.86 22.42
C VAL A 36 23.08 -14.13 22.98
N LYS A 37 22.89 -13.83 24.26
CA LYS A 37 21.58 -13.94 24.92
C LYS A 37 21.26 -12.66 25.67
N TRP A 38 20.16 -12.04 25.28
CA TRP A 38 19.63 -10.87 25.96
C TRP A 38 18.64 -11.25 27.03
N TYR A 39 18.61 -10.44 28.08
CA TYR A 39 17.65 -10.51 29.15
C TYR A 39 17.06 -9.14 29.42
N VAL A 40 15.80 -9.10 29.82
CA VAL A 40 15.06 -7.89 30.19
C VAL A 40 14.42 -8.01 31.58
N ALA A 41 14.46 -6.93 32.35
CA ALA A 41 13.85 -6.85 33.69
C ALA A 41 13.34 -5.43 34.00
N PRO A 42 12.25 -5.26 34.77
CA PRO A 42 11.76 -3.94 35.17
C PRO A 42 12.82 -3.15 35.93
N ALA A 43 12.93 -1.85 35.66
CA ALA A 43 13.76 -0.96 36.47
C ALA A 43 13.12 -0.72 37.87
N GLY A 44 13.95 -0.59 38.92
CA GLY A 44 13.50 -0.30 40.28
C GLY A 44 14.63 -0.31 41.32
N ALA A 45 14.35 0.12 42.56
CA ALA A 45 15.35 0.30 43.63
C ALA A 45 16.18 -0.96 43.98
N ALA A 46 15.69 -2.15 43.63
CA ALA A 46 16.42 -3.42 43.80
C ALA A 46 17.49 -3.68 42.71
N TYR A 47 17.59 -2.81 41.69
CA TYR A 47 18.34 -3.04 40.45
C TYR A 47 19.43 -2.00 40.15
N GLY A 48 19.67 -1.04 41.07
CA GLY A 48 20.67 0.03 40.95
C GLY A 48 20.10 1.40 40.55
N SER A 49 20.91 2.45 40.68
CA SER A 49 20.65 3.81 40.15
C SER A 49 20.92 3.83 38.64
N PRO A 50 20.38 4.79 37.85
CA PRO A 50 20.87 5.13 36.51
C PRO A 50 22.40 5.34 36.40
N ASP A 51 23.12 5.38 37.51
CA ASP A 51 24.58 5.53 37.58
C ASP A 51 25.35 4.19 37.76
N THR A 52 24.68 3.07 37.98
CA THR A 52 25.31 1.77 38.26
C THR A 52 24.61 0.63 37.50
N ALA A 53 25.36 -0.14 36.71
CA ALA A 53 24.83 -1.26 35.94
C ALA A 53 24.15 -2.34 36.83
N PRO A 54 23.12 -3.03 36.33
CA PRO A 54 22.39 -4.04 37.11
C PRO A 54 23.23 -5.31 37.37
N PRO A 55 22.96 -6.04 38.48
CA PRO A 55 23.64 -7.30 38.81
C PRO A 55 23.37 -8.43 37.79
N ALA A 56 24.16 -9.50 37.83
CA ALA A 56 24.05 -10.60 36.87
C ALA A 56 22.75 -11.42 37.06
N PRO A 57 22.16 -12.03 36.00
CA PRO A 57 20.92 -12.80 36.10
C PRO A 57 20.95 -13.94 37.13
N GLU A 58 22.14 -14.51 37.38
CA GLU A 58 22.36 -15.63 38.31
C GLU A 58 22.35 -15.19 39.78
N GLU A 59 22.39 -13.89 40.08
CA GLU A 59 22.61 -13.33 41.43
C GLU A 59 21.31 -12.94 42.18
N ARG A 60 20.16 -13.43 41.70
CA ARG A 60 18.74 -13.08 42.01
C ARG A 60 18.14 -12.11 40.99
N LEU A 61 16.81 -12.19 40.81
CA LEU A 61 15.86 -11.29 40.12
C LEU A 61 15.17 -11.94 38.88
N GLU A 62 13.90 -11.57 38.63
CA GLU A 62 13.01 -12.19 37.62
C GLU A 62 13.31 -11.73 36.17
N TRP A 63 14.51 -12.00 35.67
CA TRP A 63 14.85 -11.73 34.27
C TRP A 63 13.99 -12.54 33.29
N THR A 64 13.72 -11.96 32.13
CA THR A 64 13.05 -12.62 30.99
C THR A 64 14.02 -12.64 29.82
N GLU A 65 14.14 -13.76 29.09
CA GLU A 65 14.90 -13.77 27.83
C GLU A 65 14.28 -12.75 26.85
N ALA A 66 15.13 -11.99 26.18
CA ALA A 66 14.70 -10.86 25.35
C ALA A 66 15.11 -11.04 23.88
N THR A 67 14.26 -10.50 23.01
CA THR A 67 14.52 -10.42 21.58
C THR A 67 15.11 -9.05 21.25
N VAL A 68 16.32 -9.03 20.67
CA VAL A 68 16.99 -7.84 20.15
C VAL A 68 17.42 -8.14 18.70
N PRO A 69 16.98 -7.37 17.69
CA PRO A 69 16.08 -6.23 17.80
C PRO A 69 14.65 -6.64 18.19
N GLY A 70 14.02 -5.88 19.09
CA GLY A 70 12.67 -6.15 19.58
C GLY A 70 12.22 -5.20 20.68
N THR A 71 11.01 -5.43 21.19
CA THR A 71 10.40 -4.63 22.27
C THR A 71 10.31 -5.43 23.57
N VAL A 72 10.14 -4.72 24.68
CA VAL A 72 9.96 -5.37 25.99
C VAL A 72 8.72 -6.25 25.95
N PHE A 73 7.59 -5.73 25.45
CA PHE A 73 6.34 -6.48 25.39
C PHE A 73 6.44 -7.72 24.51
N ALA A 74 7.02 -7.60 23.31
CA ALA A 74 7.26 -8.75 22.43
C ALA A 74 8.09 -9.83 23.13
N SER A 75 9.14 -9.45 23.87
CA SER A 75 9.99 -10.39 24.62
C SER A 75 9.21 -11.17 25.68
N TYR A 76 8.27 -10.53 26.38
CA TYR A 76 7.42 -11.21 27.36
C TYR A 76 6.40 -12.14 26.71
N VAL A 77 5.86 -11.76 25.54
CA VAL A 77 4.97 -12.61 24.74
C VAL A 77 5.73 -13.84 24.23
N ASP A 78 6.91 -13.65 23.63
CA ASP A 78 7.76 -14.73 23.11
C ASP A 78 8.19 -15.70 24.22
N ALA A 79 8.41 -15.19 25.45
CA ALA A 79 8.71 -16.00 26.63
C ALA A 79 7.48 -16.72 27.24
N GLY A 80 6.29 -16.58 26.65
CA GLY A 80 5.04 -17.18 27.14
C GLY A 80 4.52 -16.58 28.46
N LYS A 81 4.94 -15.36 28.81
CA LYS A 81 4.50 -14.65 30.02
C LYS A 81 3.24 -13.82 29.83
N GLU A 82 2.71 -13.77 28.61
CA GLU A 82 1.41 -13.22 28.26
C GLU A 82 0.63 -14.25 27.43
N LYS A 83 -0.71 -14.17 27.48
CA LYS A 83 -1.55 -14.90 26.51
C LYS A 83 -1.26 -14.36 25.11
N ASP A 84 -1.55 -15.16 24.07
CA ASP A 84 -1.43 -14.71 22.69
C ASP A 84 -2.22 -13.40 22.49
N PRO A 85 -1.53 -12.26 22.32
CA PRO A 85 -2.20 -10.97 22.26
C PRO A 85 -2.97 -10.78 20.95
N ASN A 86 -2.74 -11.62 19.95
CA ASN A 86 -3.48 -11.61 18.68
C ASN A 86 -4.87 -12.26 18.76
N PHE A 87 -5.19 -12.96 19.85
CA PHE A 87 -6.43 -13.73 19.98
C PHE A 87 -7.48 -13.02 20.84
N GLY A 88 -8.67 -12.82 20.26
CA GLY A 88 -9.83 -12.19 20.89
C GLY A 88 -9.48 -10.83 21.49
N ASP A 89 -9.81 -10.65 22.76
CA ASP A 89 -9.56 -9.43 23.50
C ASP A 89 -8.32 -9.50 24.41
N ASN A 90 -7.45 -10.50 24.24
CA ASN A 90 -6.30 -10.72 25.12
C ASN A 90 -5.41 -9.48 25.27
N ILE A 91 -5.11 -8.76 24.17
CA ILE A 91 -4.33 -7.52 24.20
C ILE A 91 -4.98 -6.42 25.04
N HIS A 92 -6.32 -6.36 25.05
CA HIS A 92 -7.07 -5.38 25.84
C HIS A 92 -7.10 -5.71 27.33
N GLN A 93 -6.82 -6.96 27.70
CA GLN A 93 -6.77 -7.44 29.08
C GLN A 93 -5.38 -7.29 29.73
N VAL A 94 -4.34 -6.94 28.96
CA VAL A 94 -2.99 -6.79 29.49
C VAL A 94 -2.93 -5.61 30.48
N ASP A 95 -2.38 -5.85 31.67
CA ASP A 95 -2.08 -4.79 32.64
C ASP A 95 -0.95 -3.90 32.09
N ARG A 96 -1.33 -2.75 31.56
CA ARG A 96 -0.41 -1.75 31.01
C ARG A 96 0.65 -1.31 32.01
N SER A 97 0.32 -1.24 33.31
CA SER A 97 1.26 -0.79 34.33
C SER A 97 2.49 -1.70 34.42
N LYS A 98 2.36 -2.99 34.03
CA LYS A 98 3.49 -3.92 33.91
C LYS A 98 4.54 -3.42 32.92
N TYR A 99 4.13 -2.81 31.82
CA TYR A 99 5.01 -2.48 30.69
C TYR A 99 5.30 -0.99 30.53
N ASP A 100 4.40 -0.12 30.96
CA ASP A 100 4.52 1.34 30.85
C ASP A 100 5.47 1.92 31.93
N ARG A 101 6.69 1.40 31.96
CA ARG A 101 7.78 1.74 32.88
C ARG A 101 9.14 1.49 32.22
N GLU A 102 10.21 1.94 32.86
CA GLU A 102 11.57 1.68 32.40
C GLU A 102 11.98 0.21 32.56
N TYR A 103 12.85 -0.26 31.68
CA TYR A 103 13.36 -1.64 31.66
C TYR A 103 14.87 -1.69 31.43
N TRP A 104 15.55 -2.56 32.16
CA TRP A 104 16.93 -2.94 31.89
C TRP A 104 16.97 -4.04 30.84
N TYR A 105 17.76 -3.84 29.78
CA TYR A 105 18.29 -4.89 28.93
C TYR A 105 19.71 -5.23 29.34
N ARG A 106 20.08 -6.51 29.32
CA ARG A 106 21.44 -6.98 29.64
C ARG A 106 21.84 -8.14 28.73
N THR A 107 23.09 -8.15 28.29
CA THR A 107 23.71 -9.29 27.62
C THR A 107 25.18 -9.45 28.04
N GLU A 108 25.72 -10.64 27.80
CA GLU A 108 27.15 -10.92 27.88
C GLU A 108 27.66 -11.39 26.53
N PHE A 109 28.89 -11.00 26.19
CA PHE A 109 29.53 -11.41 24.95
C PHE A 109 31.04 -11.48 25.09
N GLU A 110 31.69 -12.24 24.21
CA GLU A 110 33.13 -12.22 24.01
C GLU A 110 33.46 -11.50 22.70
N VAL A 111 34.62 -10.87 22.63
CA VAL A 111 35.08 -10.21 21.40
C VAL A 111 35.68 -11.28 20.47
N PRO A 112 35.16 -11.47 19.25
CA PRO A 112 35.76 -12.41 18.30
C PRO A 112 37.21 -12.04 17.97
N ALA A 113 38.06 -13.06 17.81
CA ALA A 113 39.48 -12.86 17.49
C ALA A 113 39.71 -12.18 16.13
N GLU A 114 38.73 -12.27 15.22
CA GLU A 114 38.74 -11.61 13.92
C GLU A 114 38.54 -10.09 13.98
N LEU A 115 38.04 -9.53 15.09
CA LEU A 115 37.97 -8.08 15.30
C LEU A 115 39.31 -7.55 15.84
N ASP A 116 40.35 -7.61 15.02
CA ASP A 116 41.75 -7.45 15.43
C ASP A 116 42.36 -6.06 15.18
N LYS A 117 41.59 -5.13 14.59
CA LYS A 117 42.09 -3.78 14.31
C LYS A 117 42.19 -2.92 15.58
N GLU A 118 42.90 -1.80 15.44
CA GLU A 118 43.28 -0.88 16.52
C GLU A 118 42.07 -0.42 17.35
N LEU A 119 41.02 0.06 16.68
CA LEU A 119 39.82 0.60 17.30
C LEU A 119 38.69 -0.42 17.27
N LEU A 120 37.98 -0.55 18.39
CA LEU A 120 36.76 -1.35 18.51
C LEU A 120 35.57 -0.45 18.83
N TRP A 121 34.49 -0.65 18.09
CA TRP A 121 33.27 0.15 18.18
C TRP A 121 32.11 -0.70 18.67
N LEU A 122 31.32 -0.17 19.60
CA LEU A 122 29.99 -0.68 19.92
C LEU A 122 28.95 0.20 19.22
N ASN A 123 28.12 -0.43 18.39
CA ASN A 123 27.16 0.26 17.53
C ASN A 123 25.71 -0.10 17.88
N PHE A 124 24.83 0.90 17.84
CA PHE A 124 23.39 0.77 17.97
C PHE A 124 22.73 1.45 16.77
N ARG A 125 21.79 0.78 16.09
CA ARG A 125 21.03 1.39 14.99
C ARG A 125 19.76 2.10 15.44
N GLY A 126 19.18 1.72 16.58
CA GLY A 126 17.93 2.30 17.06
C GLY A 126 17.46 1.75 18.41
N ILE A 127 16.99 2.64 19.27
CA ILE A 127 16.34 2.34 20.56
C ILE A 127 15.08 3.20 20.63
N ASN A 128 13.98 2.64 21.13
CA ASN A 128 12.74 3.38 21.37
C ASN A 128 12.36 3.41 22.87
N ARG A 129 11.98 4.55 23.46
CA ARG A 129 12.27 5.90 22.94
C ARG A 129 13.70 6.30 23.29
N LYS A 130 14.15 6.06 24.53
CA LYS A 130 15.49 6.43 25.00
C LYS A 130 16.25 5.23 25.53
N GLY A 131 17.58 5.27 25.43
CA GLY A 131 18.45 4.21 25.94
C GLY A 131 19.72 4.76 26.57
N THR A 132 19.94 4.54 27.87
CA THR A 132 21.22 4.81 28.53
C THR A 132 22.09 3.57 28.53
N ILE A 133 23.32 3.67 28.00
CA ILE A 133 24.15 2.52 27.63
C ILE A 133 25.36 2.40 28.56
N PHE A 134 25.61 1.18 29.03
CA PHE A 134 26.73 0.83 29.90
C PHE A 134 27.49 -0.38 29.36
N LEU A 135 28.82 -0.30 29.33
CA LEU A 135 29.69 -1.43 29.03
C LEU A 135 30.63 -1.66 30.21
N ASN A 136 30.66 -2.88 30.74
CA ASN A 136 31.50 -3.28 31.88
C ASN A 136 31.36 -2.33 33.09
N GLY A 137 30.17 -1.78 33.31
CA GLY A 137 29.86 -0.82 34.37
C GLY A 137 30.16 0.65 34.02
N THR A 138 30.82 0.93 32.89
CA THR A 138 31.09 2.29 32.42
C THR A 138 29.93 2.83 31.58
N ARG A 139 29.35 3.97 31.96
CA ARG A 139 28.33 4.68 31.17
C ARG A 139 28.98 5.24 29.90
N LEU A 140 28.47 4.84 28.74
CA LEU A 140 28.96 5.28 27.42
C LEU A 140 28.21 6.53 26.92
N GLY A 141 26.91 6.59 27.13
CA GLY A 141 26.07 7.68 26.64
C GLY A 141 24.59 7.35 26.63
N GLU A 142 23.81 8.20 25.98
CA GLU A 142 22.36 8.06 25.82
C GLU A 142 21.96 8.26 24.35
N LEU A 143 20.95 7.50 23.91
CA LEU A 143 20.27 7.69 22.63
C LEU A 143 18.83 8.11 22.89
N ASP A 144 18.28 9.00 22.06
CA ASP A 144 16.89 9.49 22.12
C ASP A 144 16.30 9.48 20.72
N GLY A 145 15.37 8.56 20.49
CA GLY A 145 14.71 8.28 19.21
C GLY A 145 15.32 7.09 18.46
N PHE A 146 14.46 6.34 17.78
CA PHE A 146 14.83 5.09 17.10
C PHE A 146 15.65 5.27 15.81
N MET A 147 15.86 6.50 15.33
CA MET A 147 16.81 6.79 14.24
C MET A 147 18.16 7.30 14.75
N HIS A 148 18.30 7.57 16.05
CA HIS A 148 19.54 8.03 16.65
C HIS A 148 20.55 6.87 16.71
N ARG A 149 21.53 6.87 15.80
CA ARG A 149 22.60 5.88 15.75
C ARG A 149 23.62 6.10 16.88
N GLY A 150 23.92 5.06 17.64
CA GLY A 150 25.02 5.06 18.61
C GLY A 150 26.28 4.44 18.00
N ARG A 151 27.43 5.11 18.16
CA ARG A 151 28.75 4.57 17.81
C ARG A 151 29.76 5.00 18.87
N PHE A 152 30.17 4.07 19.71
CA PHE A 152 31.03 4.32 20.87
C PHE A 152 32.38 3.65 20.68
N ASP A 153 33.48 4.41 20.83
CA ASP A 153 34.81 3.81 20.96
C ASP A 153 34.91 3.09 22.31
N VAL A 154 35.01 1.78 22.26
CA VAL A 154 35.07 0.92 23.45
C VAL A 154 36.44 0.28 23.63
N THR A 155 37.45 0.68 22.84
CA THR A 155 38.78 0.08 22.78
C THR A 155 39.44 -0.02 24.15
N LYS A 156 39.31 1.02 24.98
CA LYS A 156 39.91 1.12 26.33
C LYS A 156 39.03 0.52 27.44
N ILE A 157 37.79 0.12 27.13
CA ILE A 157 36.78 -0.34 28.10
C ILE A 157 36.52 -1.86 27.95
N VAL A 158 36.56 -2.36 26.72
CA VAL A 158 36.29 -3.75 26.40
C VAL A 158 37.42 -4.65 26.91
N ARG A 159 37.07 -5.86 27.36
CA ARG A 159 38.01 -6.94 27.59
C ARG A 159 38.15 -7.70 26.28
N ARG A 160 39.32 -7.58 25.64
CA ARG A 160 39.63 -8.29 24.38
C ARG A 160 39.63 -9.82 24.54
N SER A 161 39.91 -10.30 25.76
CA SER A 161 39.82 -11.72 26.12
C SER A 161 38.85 -11.90 27.29
N GLY A 162 37.93 -12.85 27.16
CA GLY A 162 36.91 -13.16 28.16
C GLY A 162 35.63 -12.34 28.01
N LYS A 163 34.73 -12.51 28.98
CA LYS A 163 33.38 -11.96 28.93
C LYS A 163 33.32 -10.45 29.21
N ASN A 164 32.48 -9.77 28.43
CA ASN A 164 32.03 -8.40 28.60
C ASN A 164 30.55 -8.36 28.93
N THR A 165 30.12 -7.32 29.64
CA THR A 165 28.71 -7.11 29.99
C THR A 165 28.22 -5.80 29.40
N LEU A 166 27.15 -5.87 28.61
CA LEU A 166 26.44 -4.70 28.09
C LEU A 166 25.09 -4.61 28.79
N ALA A 167 24.78 -3.42 29.32
CA ALA A 167 23.49 -3.10 29.91
C ALA A 167 22.92 -1.82 29.30
N VAL A 168 21.62 -1.78 29.09
CA VAL A 168 20.91 -0.64 28.51
C VAL A 168 19.65 -0.38 29.34
N LEU A 169 19.53 0.82 29.90
CA LEU A 169 18.28 1.26 30.53
C LEU A 169 17.41 1.92 29.47
N VAL A 170 16.31 1.26 29.12
CA VAL A 170 15.34 1.74 28.14
C VAL A 170 14.22 2.49 28.85
N ASP A 171 13.97 3.74 28.45
CA ASP A 171 12.84 4.53 28.89
C ASP A 171 11.81 4.68 27.77
N ILE A 172 10.55 4.81 28.21
CA ILE A 172 9.38 4.84 27.36
C ILE A 172 9.04 6.29 26.97
N PRO A 173 8.22 6.52 25.92
CA PRO A 173 7.57 7.80 25.73
C PRO A 173 6.71 8.20 26.94
N ARG A 174 6.82 9.45 27.40
CA ARG A 174 6.05 10.01 28.53
C ARG A 174 5.11 11.13 28.05
N GLY A 175 4.14 11.49 28.88
CA GLY A 175 3.23 12.60 28.60
C GLY A 175 2.11 12.24 27.61
N SER A 176 1.63 13.24 26.86
CA SER A 176 0.61 13.04 25.82
C SER A 176 1.23 12.31 24.63
N LEU A 177 0.67 11.15 24.24
CA LEU A 177 1.28 10.24 23.26
C LEU A 177 1.06 10.61 21.79
N GLY A 178 0.57 11.82 21.51
CA GLY A 178 0.50 12.37 20.15
C GLY A 178 1.88 12.82 19.66
N ASN A 179 1.93 13.94 18.93
CA ASN A 179 3.20 14.47 18.38
C ASN A 179 4.24 14.87 19.45
N ASN A 180 3.82 15.17 20.69
CA ASN A 180 4.73 15.48 21.81
C ASN A 180 5.76 14.37 22.06
N ALA A 181 5.31 13.12 21.93
CA ALA A 181 6.10 11.94 22.21
C ALA A 181 7.10 11.61 21.09
N SER A 182 7.01 12.28 19.93
CA SER A 182 7.92 12.08 18.81
C SER A 182 9.36 12.48 19.14
N PRO A 183 10.37 11.83 18.52
CA PRO A 183 10.27 10.69 17.60
C PRO A 183 9.95 9.38 18.34
N THR A 184 8.83 8.73 17.98
CA THR A 184 8.39 7.44 18.53
C THR A 184 7.34 6.78 17.61
N TYR A 185 7.01 5.51 17.85
CA TYR A 185 5.95 4.79 17.15
C TYR A 185 4.58 5.26 17.70
N ILE A 186 4.12 6.45 17.27
CA ILE A 186 2.94 7.14 17.85
C ILE A 186 1.71 6.22 17.95
N CYS A 187 1.42 5.46 16.89
CA CYS A 187 0.29 4.53 16.83
C CYS A 187 0.38 3.34 17.79
N SER A 188 1.53 3.08 18.44
CA SER A 188 1.61 2.14 19.57
C SER A 188 0.73 2.55 20.77
N ALA A 189 0.33 3.82 20.84
CA ALA A 189 -0.70 4.30 21.76
C ALA A 189 -2.13 3.83 21.41
N GLY A 190 -2.29 3.03 20.36
CA GLY A 190 -3.56 2.63 19.76
C GLY A 190 -3.96 3.60 18.65
N TRP A 191 -4.60 3.07 17.61
CA TRP A 191 -5.10 3.85 16.48
C TRP A 191 -6.42 3.25 15.96
N ASP A 192 -6.96 3.78 14.86
CA ASP A 192 -8.17 3.25 14.23
C ASP A 192 -7.95 1.99 13.36
N TRP A 193 -6.75 1.40 13.41
CA TRP A 193 -6.40 0.15 12.73
C TRP A 193 -5.55 -0.83 13.58
N MET A 194 -5.25 -0.47 14.84
CA MET A 194 -4.50 -1.35 15.75
C MET A 194 -4.80 -1.01 17.23
N PRO A 195 -4.70 -1.99 18.15
CA PRO A 195 -4.88 -1.74 19.57
C PRO A 195 -3.66 -1.02 20.18
N TYR A 196 -3.81 -0.59 21.44
CA TYR A 196 -2.69 -0.15 22.26
C TYR A 196 -1.65 -1.27 22.42
N VAL A 197 -0.37 -0.93 22.33
CA VAL A 197 0.76 -1.84 22.59
C VAL A 197 1.35 -1.53 23.96
N PRO A 198 1.28 -2.46 24.93
CA PRO A 198 1.91 -2.29 26.24
C PRO A 198 3.39 -1.91 26.13
N GLY A 199 3.81 -0.88 26.90
CA GLY A 199 5.17 -0.35 26.83
C GLY A 199 5.47 0.50 25.59
N LEU A 200 4.48 0.81 24.74
CA LEU A 200 4.57 1.76 23.63
C LEU A 200 5.70 1.46 22.64
N ASN A 201 5.86 0.16 22.33
CA ASN A 201 6.96 -0.35 21.51
C ASN A 201 8.36 0.10 21.96
N SER A 202 8.55 0.28 23.27
CA SER A 202 9.87 0.59 23.83
C SER A 202 10.77 -0.65 23.85
N GLY A 203 12.05 -0.46 23.53
CA GLY A 203 13.04 -1.52 23.46
C GLY A 203 14.22 -1.15 22.55
N ILE A 204 15.14 -2.10 22.37
CA ILE A 204 16.23 -1.99 21.40
C ILE A 204 15.67 -2.48 20.05
N THR A 205 15.12 -1.55 19.26
CA THR A 205 14.26 -1.89 18.11
C THR A 205 15.00 -2.12 16.80
N ASP A 206 16.30 -1.82 16.74
CA ASP A 206 17.18 -2.10 15.58
C ASP A 206 18.51 -2.72 16.05
N LYS A 207 19.40 -3.08 15.12
CA LYS A 207 20.59 -3.91 15.32
C LYS A 207 21.59 -3.31 16.32
N VAL A 208 22.20 -4.20 17.11
CA VAL A 208 23.38 -3.92 17.95
C VAL A 208 24.54 -4.78 17.46
N TYR A 209 25.72 -4.19 17.28
CA TYR A 209 26.87 -4.94 16.76
C TYR A 209 28.21 -4.30 17.13
N LEU A 210 29.24 -5.13 17.17
CA LEU A 210 30.62 -4.66 17.22
C LEU A 210 31.15 -4.46 15.80
N SER A 211 32.04 -3.48 15.63
CA SER A 211 32.84 -3.34 14.42
C SER A 211 34.26 -2.89 14.78
N THR A 212 35.21 -3.02 13.85
CA THR A 212 36.59 -2.62 14.08
C THR A 212 37.14 -1.80 12.93
N SER A 213 38.03 -0.85 13.22
CA SER A 213 38.70 -0.01 12.22
C SER A 213 40.13 0.31 12.65
N ASN A 214 40.95 0.84 11.73
CA ASN A 214 42.12 1.62 12.12
C ASN A 214 41.72 3.11 12.25
N ALA A 215 42.68 4.02 12.14
CA ALA A 215 42.48 5.45 12.36
C ALA A 215 41.41 6.11 11.47
N LEU A 216 41.26 5.69 10.21
CA LEU A 216 40.36 6.35 9.24
C LEU A 216 39.07 5.55 9.02
N THR A 217 37.89 6.18 9.13
CA THR A 217 36.59 5.54 8.84
C THR A 217 35.74 6.31 7.83
N LEU A 218 34.91 5.58 7.09
CA LEU A 218 34.00 6.14 6.08
C LEU A 218 32.73 6.67 6.78
N ALA A 219 32.28 7.86 6.43
CA ALA A 219 31.13 8.51 7.05
C ALA A 219 30.11 8.98 6.01
N ASP A 220 28.86 8.54 6.19
CA ASP A 220 27.68 8.93 5.42
C ASP A 220 27.89 9.00 3.88
N PRO A 221 28.30 7.91 3.18
CA PRO A 221 28.42 7.94 1.73
C PRO A 221 27.12 8.34 1.03
N TRP A 222 27.26 9.09 -0.06
CA TRP A 222 26.15 9.63 -0.83
C TRP A 222 26.44 9.52 -2.33
N ILE A 223 25.68 8.69 -3.02
CA ILE A 223 25.82 8.47 -4.46
C ILE A 223 24.62 9.10 -5.17
N ARG A 224 24.88 9.97 -6.16
CA ARG A 224 23.86 10.63 -6.97
C ARG A 224 24.10 10.39 -8.45
N SER A 225 23.02 10.44 -9.22
CA SER A 225 23.05 10.35 -10.67
C SER A 225 22.29 11.51 -11.29
N GLU A 226 22.94 12.27 -12.16
CA GLU A 226 22.29 13.20 -13.07
C GLU A 226 22.14 12.54 -14.43
N LEU A 227 20.94 12.58 -15.03
CA LEU A 227 20.67 11.99 -16.34
C LEU A 227 20.30 13.10 -17.33
N PRO A 228 21.27 13.63 -18.11
CA PRO A 228 20.99 14.57 -19.19
C PRO A 228 20.04 13.98 -20.25
N SER A 229 20.08 12.66 -20.42
CA SER A 229 19.12 11.86 -21.18
C SER A 229 19.05 10.46 -20.57
N THR A 230 18.09 9.64 -20.99
CA THR A 230 18.02 8.22 -20.59
C THR A 230 19.16 7.36 -21.15
N ALA A 231 19.95 7.88 -22.10
CA ALA A 231 21.11 7.20 -22.68
C ALA A 231 22.43 7.54 -21.97
N ARG A 232 22.42 8.39 -20.93
CA ARG A 232 23.62 8.77 -20.20
C ARG A 232 23.32 9.10 -18.74
N ALA A 233 24.11 8.54 -17.82
CA ALA A 233 24.08 8.91 -16.40
C ALA A 233 25.46 9.41 -15.96
N ASP A 234 25.52 10.61 -15.38
CA ASP A 234 26.70 11.14 -14.72
C ASP A 234 26.58 10.88 -13.21
N VAL A 235 27.45 10.01 -12.69
CA VAL A 235 27.46 9.61 -11.28
C VAL A 235 28.41 10.51 -10.49
N SER A 236 27.98 10.91 -9.30
CA SER A 236 28.82 11.60 -8.32
C SER A 236 28.72 10.93 -6.96
N ILE A 237 29.84 10.90 -6.24
CA ILE A 237 29.96 10.28 -4.93
C ILE A 237 30.53 11.33 -3.98
N ARG A 238 29.90 11.47 -2.81
CA ARG A 238 30.41 12.28 -1.70
C ARG A 238 30.41 11.46 -0.43
N LEU A 239 31.46 11.57 0.37
CA LEU A 239 31.56 10.89 1.65
C LEU A 239 32.51 11.65 2.58
N GLY A 240 32.33 11.48 3.89
CA GLY A 240 33.31 11.88 4.87
C GLY A 240 34.35 10.78 5.10
N VAL A 241 35.60 11.18 5.36
CA VAL A 241 36.62 10.33 5.97
C VAL A 241 36.98 10.93 7.32
N ARG A 242 36.64 10.23 8.39
CA ARG A 242 36.87 10.67 9.76
C ARG A 242 38.14 10.02 10.31
N ASN A 243 38.97 10.80 10.98
CA ASN A 243 40.08 10.28 11.77
C ASN A 243 39.65 10.15 13.24
N ASP A 244 39.51 8.91 13.67
CA ASP A 244 39.10 8.54 15.02
C ASP A 244 40.28 8.28 15.97
N SER A 245 41.52 8.45 15.49
CA SER A 245 42.73 8.34 16.32
C SER A 245 43.15 9.68 16.94
N GLU A 246 44.09 9.61 17.88
CA GLU A 246 44.70 10.78 18.53
C GLU A 246 45.85 11.39 17.68
N GLN A 247 46.18 10.80 16.53
CA GLN A 247 47.30 11.20 15.67
C GLN A 247 46.84 11.56 14.27
N TYR A 248 47.65 12.35 13.56
CA TYR A 248 47.43 12.61 12.15
C TYR A 248 47.42 11.30 11.35
N ALA A 249 46.47 11.14 10.44
CA ALA A 249 46.35 9.95 9.61
C ALA A 249 46.26 10.33 8.12
N SER A 250 46.96 9.55 7.29
CA SER A 250 46.93 9.63 5.83
C SER A 250 46.51 8.27 5.28
N GLY A 251 45.71 8.28 4.22
CA GLY A 251 45.21 7.05 3.61
C GLY A 251 44.76 7.25 2.17
N GLU A 252 44.31 6.16 1.56
CA GLU A 252 43.70 6.15 0.23
C GLU A 252 42.24 5.73 0.35
N VAL A 253 41.34 6.56 -0.18
CA VAL A 253 39.93 6.19 -0.37
C VAL A 253 39.79 5.66 -1.78
N SER A 254 39.17 4.50 -1.94
CA SER A 254 38.87 3.90 -3.23
C SER A 254 37.45 3.37 -3.28
N GLY A 255 36.95 3.17 -4.49
CA GLY A 255 35.72 2.42 -4.68
C GLY A 255 35.60 1.71 -6.02
N VAL A 256 34.71 0.72 -6.05
CA VAL A 256 34.39 -0.09 -7.23
C VAL A 256 32.88 -0.16 -7.42
N ILE A 257 32.40 0.32 -8.58
CA ILE A 257 30.97 0.22 -8.96
C ILE A 257 30.75 -0.98 -9.88
N MET A 258 29.75 -1.78 -9.54
CA MET A 258 29.25 -2.91 -10.35
C MET A 258 27.76 -2.73 -10.65
N PRO A 259 27.28 -3.14 -11.84
CA PRO A 259 28.05 -3.56 -13.00
C PRO A 259 28.88 -2.42 -13.61
N GLY A 260 29.93 -2.77 -14.37
CA GLY A 260 30.77 -1.82 -15.10
C GLY A 260 32.25 -1.80 -14.68
N ASP A 261 32.58 -2.34 -13.50
CA ASP A 261 33.95 -2.33 -12.92
C ASP A 261 34.58 -0.92 -12.94
N ILE A 262 33.78 0.09 -12.61
CA ILE A 262 34.25 1.49 -12.56
C ILE A 262 35.02 1.67 -11.27
N ARG A 263 36.30 2.00 -11.38
CA ARG A 263 37.20 2.18 -10.23
C ARG A 263 37.65 3.62 -10.11
N PHE A 264 37.76 4.09 -8.88
CA PHE A 264 38.26 5.42 -8.56
C PHE A 264 39.01 5.37 -7.23
N SER A 265 40.00 6.25 -7.07
CA SER A 265 40.66 6.45 -5.78
C SER A 265 41.26 7.83 -5.64
N THR A 266 41.46 8.26 -4.40
CA THR A 266 42.18 9.49 -4.06
C THR A 266 42.83 9.37 -2.69
N ARG A 267 43.90 10.14 -2.48
CA ARG A 267 44.52 10.24 -1.15
C ARG A 267 43.79 11.25 -0.29
N VAL A 268 43.71 10.94 1.00
CA VAL A 268 43.11 11.80 2.01
C VAL A 268 44.05 11.93 3.21
N ASN A 269 44.02 13.11 3.80
CA ASN A 269 44.83 13.50 4.94
C ASN A 269 43.90 14.13 5.97
N VAL A 270 43.88 13.60 7.18
CA VAL A 270 42.86 13.98 8.17
C VAL A 270 43.50 14.18 9.54
N GLU A 271 43.30 15.37 10.10
CA GLU A 271 43.71 15.72 11.45
C GLU A 271 42.93 14.91 12.50
N PRO A 272 43.50 14.68 13.71
CA PRO A 272 42.81 13.97 14.79
C PRO A 272 41.42 14.53 15.08
N GLY A 273 40.40 13.65 15.15
CA GLY A 273 39.02 14.02 15.47
C GLY A 273 38.32 14.87 14.40
N ARG A 274 38.91 15.05 13.22
CA ARG A 274 38.30 15.77 12.09
C ARG A 274 37.75 14.81 11.05
N THR A 275 36.86 15.34 10.20
CA THR A 275 36.34 14.69 9.01
C THR A 275 36.76 15.49 7.79
N ALA A 276 37.41 14.85 6.83
CA ALA A 276 37.64 15.41 5.50
C ALA A 276 36.50 14.99 4.57
N GLU A 277 36.01 15.90 3.73
CA GLU A 277 35.07 15.54 2.67
C GLU A 277 35.86 15.05 1.44
N VAL A 278 35.42 13.92 0.89
CA VAL A 278 35.95 13.35 -0.35
C VAL A 278 34.81 13.34 -1.37
N ARG A 279 35.16 13.68 -2.61
CA ARG A 279 34.25 13.68 -3.75
C ARG A 279 34.88 12.86 -4.88
N PHE A 280 34.02 12.23 -5.67
CA PHE A 280 34.35 11.65 -6.97
C PHE A 280 33.27 12.04 -7.96
N ASP A 281 33.66 12.56 -9.13
CA ASP A 281 32.75 12.74 -10.26
C ASP A 281 33.49 12.56 -11.60
N LYS A 282 32.80 12.76 -12.72
CA LYS A 282 33.37 12.60 -14.07
C LYS A 282 34.62 13.44 -14.35
N SER A 283 34.87 14.52 -13.60
CA SER A 283 36.10 15.31 -13.74
C SER A 283 37.32 14.64 -13.12
N GLU A 284 37.11 13.81 -12.10
CA GLU A 284 38.16 13.04 -11.41
C GLU A 284 38.28 11.62 -11.97
N CYS A 285 37.16 10.99 -12.31
CA CYS A 285 37.10 9.68 -12.97
C CYS A 285 36.10 9.73 -14.13
N PRO A 286 36.56 9.90 -15.40
CA PRO A 286 35.68 10.00 -16.57
C PRO A 286 34.71 8.82 -16.74
N ALA A 287 35.06 7.63 -16.24
CA ALA A 287 34.21 6.44 -16.27
C ALA A 287 32.96 6.54 -15.37
N LEU A 288 32.86 7.55 -14.50
CA LEU A 288 31.62 7.90 -13.79
C LEU A 288 30.59 8.58 -14.69
N SER A 289 30.94 8.87 -15.95
CA SER A 289 29.97 9.14 -17.01
C SER A 289 29.64 7.83 -17.72
N ILE A 290 28.47 7.28 -17.43
CA ILE A 290 28.03 5.96 -17.92
C ILE A 290 27.11 6.17 -19.11
N ASP A 291 27.55 5.71 -20.29
CA ASP A 291 26.72 5.61 -21.48
C ASP A 291 25.84 4.36 -21.43
N ASP A 292 24.62 4.46 -21.96
CA ASP A 292 23.59 3.41 -21.97
C ASP A 292 23.39 2.72 -20.60
N PRO A 293 23.13 3.49 -19.53
CA PRO A 293 23.03 2.95 -18.17
C PRO A 293 21.86 1.97 -18.00
N LEU A 294 22.01 1.00 -17.10
CA LEU A 294 20.90 0.17 -16.65
C LEU A 294 20.03 0.99 -15.69
N LEU A 295 18.97 1.60 -16.22
CA LEU A 295 18.09 2.46 -15.43
C LEU A 295 17.25 1.66 -14.42
N TRP A 296 17.05 2.24 -13.24
CA TRP A 296 16.04 1.79 -12.30
C TRP A 296 14.66 2.33 -12.71
N TRP A 297 13.66 1.45 -12.76
CA TRP A 297 12.28 1.79 -13.07
C TRP A 297 11.31 1.31 -11.98
N PRO A 298 10.23 2.05 -11.72
CA PRO A 298 9.14 1.56 -10.90
C PRO A 298 8.37 0.42 -11.59
N ASN A 299 7.75 -0.44 -10.79
CA ASN A 299 6.97 -1.59 -11.22
C ASN A 299 5.93 -1.18 -12.30
N GLY A 300 5.88 -1.94 -13.39
CA GLY A 300 5.03 -1.68 -14.57
C GLY A 300 5.66 -0.79 -15.65
N TYR A 301 6.74 -0.05 -15.37
CA TYR A 301 7.38 0.84 -16.35
C TYR A 301 8.72 0.34 -16.92
N GLY A 302 9.38 -0.60 -16.23
CA GLY A 302 10.63 -1.22 -16.67
C GLY A 302 11.27 -2.07 -15.56
N GLU A 303 12.51 -2.50 -15.77
CA GLU A 303 13.27 -3.27 -14.79
C GLU A 303 13.88 -2.37 -13.69
N PRO A 304 13.80 -2.74 -12.40
CA PRO A 304 14.39 -1.99 -11.29
C PRO A 304 15.89 -2.32 -11.14
N ASN A 305 16.72 -1.96 -12.13
CA ASN A 305 18.14 -2.28 -12.11
C ASN A 305 18.88 -1.57 -10.95
N LEU A 306 19.78 -2.30 -10.29
CA LEU A 306 20.57 -1.81 -9.16
C LEU A 306 22.08 -1.96 -9.43
N TYR A 307 22.84 -1.01 -8.92
CA TYR A 307 24.29 -0.99 -8.87
C TYR A 307 24.74 -1.15 -7.41
N THR A 308 25.97 -1.65 -7.22
CA THR A 308 26.66 -1.68 -5.93
C THR A 308 27.95 -0.88 -6.03
N CYS A 309 28.27 -0.09 -5.01
CA CYS A 309 29.55 0.60 -4.84
C CYS A 309 30.23 0.08 -3.58
N ASP A 310 31.36 -0.61 -3.74
CA ASP A 310 32.22 -1.03 -2.63
C ASP A 310 33.24 0.06 -2.35
N LEU A 311 33.11 0.75 -1.23
CA LEU A 311 34.00 1.82 -0.78
C LEU A 311 34.96 1.29 0.27
N THR A 312 36.23 1.70 0.18
CA THR A 312 37.30 1.33 1.11
C THR A 312 38.12 2.56 1.45
N VAL A 313 38.50 2.73 2.72
CA VAL A 313 39.62 3.60 3.11
C VAL A 313 40.75 2.74 3.67
N GLU A 314 41.94 2.89 3.10
CA GLU A 314 43.13 2.13 3.45
C GLU A 314 44.20 3.02 4.11
N ILE A 315 44.97 2.42 5.01
CA ILE A 315 46.19 3.00 5.59
C ILE A 315 47.32 2.02 5.31
N ASP A 316 48.42 2.49 4.72
CA ASP A 316 49.58 1.67 4.33
C ASP A 316 49.21 0.41 3.51
N GLY A 317 48.24 0.54 2.60
CA GLY A 317 47.76 -0.53 1.73
C GLY A 317 46.94 -1.61 2.44
N LYS A 318 46.42 -1.32 3.63
CA LYS A 318 45.52 -2.22 4.39
C LYS A 318 44.18 -1.53 4.67
N PRO A 319 43.04 -2.22 4.49
CA PRO A 319 41.72 -1.67 4.79
C PRO A 319 41.59 -1.22 6.25
N SER A 320 41.35 0.07 6.46
CA SER A 320 40.93 0.63 7.74
C SER A 320 39.43 0.44 7.95
N ASP A 321 38.61 0.83 6.96
CA ASP A 321 37.15 0.67 6.97
C ASP A 321 36.61 0.46 5.55
N THR A 322 35.45 -0.20 5.44
CA THR A 322 34.83 -0.59 4.17
C THR A 322 33.31 -0.54 4.27
N GLN A 323 32.64 -0.04 3.23
CA GLN A 323 31.18 0.03 3.15
C GLN A 323 30.69 -0.33 1.74
N ARG A 324 29.63 -1.13 1.65
CA ARG A 324 28.92 -1.42 0.40
C ARG A 324 27.64 -0.61 0.34
N ILE A 325 27.44 0.12 -0.75
CA ILE A 325 26.21 0.90 -1.00
C ILE A 325 25.51 0.35 -2.24
N THR A 326 24.25 -0.02 -2.10
CA THR A 326 23.37 -0.33 -3.24
C THR A 326 22.63 0.95 -3.66
N PHE A 327 22.54 1.20 -4.97
CA PHE A 327 21.86 2.38 -5.51
C PHE A 327 21.28 2.09 -6.90
N GLY A 328 20.39 2.96 -7.38
CA GLY A 328 19.82 2.86 -8.73
C GLY A 328 19.99 4.15 -9.51
N LEU A 329 20.23 4.03 -10.82
CA LEU A 329 20.35 5.18 -11.72
C LEU A 329 18.96 5.54 -12.25
N LYS A 330 18.44 6.71 -11.88
CA LYS A 330 17.17 7.22 -12.39
C LYS A 330 17.17 8.73 -12.47
N LYS A 331 16.36 9.27 -13.37
CA LYS A 331 15.95 10.67 -13.33
C LYS A 331 14.65 10.78 -12.54
N TYR A 332 14.63 11.65 -11.54
CA TYR A 332 13.42 12.01 -10.81
C TYR A 332 12.99 13.41 -11.22
N ASP A 333 11.70 13.62 -11.44
CA ASP A 333 11.11 14.93 -11.67
C ASP A 333 9.66 14.95 -11.16
N TYR A 334 9.08 16.13 -10.98
CA TYR A 334 7.70 16.30 -10.55
C TYR A 334 7.14 17.66 -10.98
N ASP A 335 5.81 17.78 -11.01
CA ASP A 335 5.14 19.05 -11.19
C ASP A 335 3.83 19.11 -10.40
N THR A 336 3.28 20.31 -10.22
CA THR A 336 1.98 20.56 -9.58
C THR A 336 1.01 21.30 -10.50
N LYS A 337 1.16 21.10 -11.82
CA LYS A 337 0.32 21.77 -12.83
C LYS A 337 -1.15 21.44 -12.61
N ASP A 338 -2.00 22.41 -12.91
CA ASP A 338 -3.45 22.31 -12.76
C ASP A 338 -3.90 21.98 -11.32
N GLY A 339 -3.04 22.22 -10.33
CA GLY A 339 -3.33 21.97 -8.92
C GLY A 339 -3.20 20.51 -8.49
N VAL A 340 -2.63 19.64 -9.33
CA VAL A 340 -2.47 18.20 -9.08
C VAL A 340 -1.00 17.83 -9.06
N PHE A 341 -0.57 17.05 -8.06
CA PHE A 341 0.79 16.51 -8.00
C PHE A 341 1.01 15.40 -9.04
N HIS A 342 2.07 15.54 -9.84
CA HIS A 342 2.49 14.57 -10.85
C HIS A 342 3.93 14.14 -10.61
N LEU A 343 4.17 12.84 -10.66
CA LEU A 343 5.49 12.24 -10.50
C LEU A 343 6.03 11.79 -11.86
N TRP A 344 7.32 12.00 -12.10
CA TRP A 344 8.02 11.57 -13.30
C TRP A 344 9.28 10.79 -12.95
N ILE A 345 9.47 9.64 -13.61
CA ILE A 345 10.71 8.86 -13.54
C ILE A 345 11.22 8.63 -14.97
N ASN A 346 12.48 8.95 -15.23
CA ASN A 346 13.14 8.74 -16.52
C ASN A 346 12.34 9.34 -17.70
N ASP A 347 11.91 10.60 -17.54
CA ASP A 347 11.09 11.37 -18.49
C ASP A 347 9.71 10.74 -18.81
N ARG A 348 9.21 9.85 -17.94
CA ARG A 348 7.87 9.28 -18.02
C ARG A 348 7.05 9.65 -16.80
N ARG A 349 5.84 10.18 -17.03
CA ARG A 349 4.86 10.43 -15.98
C ARG A 349 4.41 9.08 -15.43
N ILE A 350 4.35 8.97 -14.12
CA ILE A 350 3.99 7.74 -13.42
C ILE A 350 2.58 7.89 -12.85
N PHE A 351 1.65 7.05 -13.31
CA PHE A 351 0.36 6.93 -12.64
C PHE A 351 0.55 6.10 -11.39
N VAL A 352 0.35 6.71 -10.22
CA VAL A 352 0.61 6.00 -8.96
C VAL A 352 -0.55 5.06 -8.64
N LYS A 353 -0.21 3.78 -8.45
CA LYS A 353 -1.10 2.75 -7.93
C LYS A 353 -0.40 2.16 -6.72
N GLY A 354 -0.93 2.38 -5.53
CA GLY A 354 -0.19 2.00 -4.34
C GLY A 354 -1.07 1.71 -3.15
N ALA A 355 -0.43 1.58 -2.00
CA ALA A 355 -1.11 1.40 -0.74
C ALA A 355 -0.33 2.04 0.39
N ASN A 356 -1.02 2.34 1.48
CA ASN A 356 -0.39 2.77 2.72
C ASN A 356 0.10 1.56 3.51
N TRP A 357 1.19 1.79 4.22
CA TRP A 357 1.87 0.83 5.08
C TRP A 357 2.09 1.50 6.44
N GLY A 358 1.36 1.03 7.46
CA GLY A 358 1.53 1.47 8.85
C GLY A 358 2.77 0.85 9.52
N LEU A 359 2.61 0.26 10.70
CA LEU A 359 3.69 -0.55 11.32
C LEU A 359 3.91 -1.85 10.55
N SER A 360 5.15 -2.27 10.39
CA SER A 360 5.50 -3.55 9.75
C SER A 360 4.85 -4.78 10.40
N GLU A 361 4.68 -4.72 11.73
CA GLU A 361 3.86 -5.56 12.59
C GLU A 361 3.73 -4.83 13.93
N TYR A 362 2.57 -4.91 14.62
CA TYR A 362 2.30 -4.01 15.76
C TYR A 362 3.24 -4.18 16.97
N MET A 363 3.91 -5.32 17.11
CA MET A 363 4.96 -5.58 18.11
C MET A 363 6.38 -5.52 17.54
N LEU A 364 6.53 -5.09 16.28
CA LEU A 364 7.79 -4.93 15.54
C LEU A 364 8.57 -6.24 15.32
N ARG A 365 7.85 -7.35 15.09
CA ARG A 365 8.49 -8.66 14.84
C ARG A 365 8.86 -8.92 13.38
N CYS A 366 8.32 -8.14 12.44
CA CYS A 366 8.62 -8.29 11.01
C CYS A 366 10.09 -7.97 10.72
N ARG A 367 10.88 -8.93 10.22
CA ARG A 367 12.32 -8.78 9.96
C ARG A 367 12.76 -9.55 8.71
N GLY A 368 13.88 -9.16 8.11
CA GLY A 368 14.55 -9.92 7.04
C GLY A 368 13.66 -10.23 5.83
N GLU A 369 13.66 -11.50 5.41
CA GLU A 369 12.89 -12.01 4.25
C GLU A 369 11.37 -11.76 4.33
N GLU A 370 10.84 -11.48 5.52
CA GLU A 370 9.43 -11.13 5.68
C GLU A 370 9.08 -9.83 4.93
N TYR A 371 9.98 -8.83 4.96
CA TYR A 371 9.83 -7.60 4.19
C TYR A 371 9.81 -7.88 2.69
N PHE A 372 10.72 -8.73 2.22
CA PHE A 372 10.76 -9.13 0.81
C PHE A 372 9.48 -9.84 0.39
N THR A 373 8.88 -10.64 1.26
CA THR A 373 7.61 -11.32 0.99
C THR A 373 6.45 -10.33 0.90
N LYS A 374 6.30 -9.46 1.91
CA LYS A 374 5.21 -8.46 1.98
C LYS A 374 5.30 -7.42 0.86
N VAL A 375 6.50 -6.93 0.52
CA VAL A 375 6.69 -6.00 -0.61
C VAL A 375 6.49 -6.72 -1.94
N ARG A 376 6.88 -8.00 -2.07
CA ARG A 376 6.56 -8.81 -3.26
C ARG A 376 5.05 -8.92 -3.46
N LEU A 377 4.25 -9.07 -2.41
CA LEU A 377 2.78 -9.05 -2.55
C LEU A 377 2.25 -7.75 -3.15
N HIS A 378 2.84 -6.60 -2.81
CA HIS A 378 2.49 -5.31 -3.43
C HIS A 378 2.89 -5.26 -4.90
N LYS A 379 4.09 -5.75 -5.25
CA LYS A 379 4.52 -5.90 -6.64
C LYS A 379 3.56 -6.78 -7.43
N GLU A 380 3.16 -7.91 -6.87
CA GLU A 380 2.24 -8.86 -7.51
C GLU A 380 0.83 -8.27 -7.69
N MET A 381 0.41 -7.31 -6.86
CA MET A 381 -0.81 -6.51 -7.10
C MET A 381 -0.62 -5.42 -8.17
N ASN A 382 0.55 -5.37 -8.82
CA ASN A 382 0.92 -4.33 -9.78
C ASN A 382 0.96 -2.91 -9.18
N PHE A 383 1.13 -2.80 -7.87
CA PHE A 383 1.42 -1.52 -7.23
C PHE A 383 2.84 -1.07 -7.56
N ASN A 384 3.02 0.25 -7.62
CA ASN A 384 4.28 0.90 -7.89
C ASN A 384 4.68 1.90 -6.80
N MET A 385 3.88 2.06 -5.74
CA MET A 385 4.22 2.87 -4.57
C MET A 385 3.67 2.28 -3.27
N ILE A 386 4.46 2.39 -2.20
CA ILE A 386 4.02 2.23 -0.81
C ILE A 386 4.21 3.57 -0.09
N ARG A 387 3.20 4.00 0.68
CA ARG A 387 3.35 5.08 1.65
C ARG A 387 3.71 4.51 3.02
N ASN A 388 4.94 4.75 3.49
CA ASN A 388 5.37 4.44 4.86
C ASN A 388 4.75 5.47 5.81
N TRP A 389 3.53 5.18 6.22
CA TRP A 389 2.69 6.08 7.01
C TRP A 389 3.32 6.35 8.37
N LEU A 390 3.35 7.63 8.75
CA LEU A 390 4.10 8.17 9.90
C LEU A 390 5.59 7.79 9.93
N GLY A 391 6.16 7.22 8.87
CA GLY A 391 7.57 6.81 8.86
C GLY A 391 7.88 5.71 9.86
N THR A 392 6.90 4.87 10.19
CA THR A 392 6.96 3.90 11.30
C THR A 392 7.65 2.59 10.94
N THR A 393 8.00 2.37 9.67
CA THR A 393 8.94 1.32 9.27
C THR A 393 10.31 1.94 9.01
N THR A 394 11.31 1.54 9.79
CA THR A 394 12.68 2.11 9.75
C THR A 394 13.75 1.08 9.41
N ASP A 395 13.37 -0.19 9.29
CA ASP A 395 14.24 -1.29 8.90
C ASP A 395 14.74 -1.09 7.47
N GLU A 396 16.03 -1.32 7.23
CA GLU A 396 16.67 -1.08 5.93
C GLU A 396 16.19 -2.11 4.89
N GLU A 397 15.89 -3.32 5.35
CA GLU A 397 15.37 -4.45 4.59
C GLU A 397 14.04 -4.11 3.88
N PHE A 398 13.23 -3.21 4.44
CA PHE A 398 12.01 -2.72 3.77
C PHE A 398 12.34 -1.92 2.51
N TYR A 399 13.33 -1.01 2.59
CA TYR A 399 13.74 -0.17 1.47
C TYR A 399 14.53 -1.00 0.44
N GLU A 400 15.35 -1.94 0.87
CA GLU A 400 16.01 -2.92 -0.02
C GLU A 400 15.01 -3.76 -0.80
N ALA A 401 13.94 -4.24 -0.14
CA ALA A 401 12.86 -4.93 -0.82
C ALA A 401 12.13 -4.03 -1.83
N CYS A 402 11.86 -2.77 -1.46
CA CYS A 402 11.26 -1.79 -2.36
C CYS A 402 12.14 -1.49 -3.58
N ASP A 403 13.45 -1.31 -3.38
CA ASP A 403 14.43 -1.12 -4.46
C ASP A 403 14.43 -2.31 -5.42
N LYS A 404 14.51 -3.52 -4.88
CA LYS A 404 14.55 -4.78 -5.65
C LYS A 404 13.30 -5.00 -6.49
N TYR A 405 12.14 -4.66 -5.95
CA TYR A 405 10.86 -4.91 -6.61
C TYR A 405 10.31 -3.71 -7.40
N GLY A 406 11.04 -2.59 -7.45
CA GLY A 406 10.61 -1.39 -8.17
C GLY A 406 9.42 -0.70 -7.49
N ILE A 407 9.28 -0.80 -6.17
CA ILE A 407 8.22 -0.16 -5.43
C ILE A 407 8.74 1.18 -4.93
N MET A 408 8.13 2.28 -5.34
CA MET A 408 8.50 3.60 -4.85
C MET A 408 8.04 3.78 -3.40
N VAL A 409 8.73 4.61 -2.62
CA VAL A 409 8.37 4.91 -1.24
C VAL A 409 8.01 6.38 -1.10
N TRP A 410 6.79 6.63 -0.62
CA TRP A 410 6.38 7.89 0.00
C TRP A 410 6.65 7.77 1.49
N ASP A 411 7.62 8.51 2.02
CA ASP A 411 8.15 8.29 3.36
C ASP A 411 7.82 9.46 4.29
N ASP A 412 6.90 9.22 5.24
CA ASP A 412 6.48 10.24 6.20
C ASP A 412 7.52 10.42 7.33
N PHE A 413 7.48 11.55 8.03
CA PHE A 413 8.08 11.72 9.35
C PHE A 413 7.03 11.46 10.45
N TRP A 414 7.49 11.32 11.70
CA TRP A 414 6.68 10.87 12.83
C TRP A 414 5.78 11.99 13.38
N LEU A 415 4.87 12.51 12.56
CA LEU A 415 3.92 13.56 12.91
C LEU A 415 2.55 13.28 12.27
N ASN A 416 1.49 13.52 13.03
CA ASN A 416 0.10 13.45 12.56
C ASN A 416 -0.64 14.78 12.76
N SER A 417 -1.92 14.80 12.42
CA SER A 417 -2.83 15.95 12.45
C SER A 417 -3.02 16.64 13.81
N ASN A 418 -2.41 16.16 14.90
CA ASN A 418 -2.39 16.87 16.18
C ASN A 418 -1.45 18.09 16.12
N PRO A 419 -1.95 19.34 16.28
CA PRO A 419 -1.16 20.55 16.11
C PRO A 419 -0.34 20.87 17.38
N ILE A 420 0.58 19.97 17.75
CA ILE A 420 1.46 20.11 18.93
C ILE A 420 2.88 19.72 18.55
N LEU A 421 3.86 20.45 19.11
CA LEU A 421 5.28 20.16 18.93
C LEU A 421 5.72 18.94 19.77
N PRO A 422 6.73 18.19 19.28
CA PRO A 422 7.54 17.30 20.12
C PRO A 422 8.08 18.01 21.35
N ASP A 423 8.12 17.31 22.49
CA ASP A 423 8.66 17.87 23.74
C ASP A 423 10.15 18.23 23.60
N ASP A 424 10.89 17.51 22.74
CA ASP A 424 12.25 17.84 22.33
C ASP A 424 12.36 17.91 20.79
N ILE A 425 12.22 19.13 20.27
CA ILE A 425 12.32 19.41 18.83
C ILE A 425 13.73 19.15 18.28
N HIS A 426 14.77 19.19 19.11
CA HIS A 426 16.14 18.94 18.69
C HIS A 426 16.40 17.44 18.53
N ALA A 427 15.89 16.62 19.46
CA ALA A 427 15.90 15.16 19.32
C ALA A 427 15.12 14.72 18.07
N PHE A 428 13.93 15.29 17.84
CA PHE A 428 13.18 15.06 16.60
C PHE A 428 13.99 15.40 15.35
N ASN A 429 14.54 16.62 15.30
CA ASN A 429 15.29 17.08 14.13
C ASN A 429 16.54 16.24 13.87
N TYR A 430 17.24 15.82 14.93
CA TYR A 430 18.39 14.93 14.82
C TYR A 430 18.00 13.60 14.17
N ASN A 431 16.92 12.96 14.66
CA ASN A 431 16.41 11.72 14.09
C ASN A 431 15.97 11.88 12.63
N ALA A 432 15.35 13.01 12.27
CA ALA A 432 14.95 13.30 10.89
C ALA A 432 16.16 13.39 9.94
N VAL A 433 17.24 14.06 10.36
CA VAL A 433 18.49 14.13 9.58
C VAL A 433 19.12 12.74 9.44
N GLU A 434 19.14 11.95 10.51
CA GLU A 434 19.68 10.59 10.48
C GLU A 434 18.88 9.67 9.55
N LYS A 435 17.53 9.78 9.55
CA LYS A 435 16.68 9.08 8.59
C LYS A 435 17.06 9.38 7.15
N ILE A 436 17.16 10.67 6.82
CA ILE A 436 17.51 11.10 5.45
C ILE A 436 18.89 10.55 5.07
N LYS A 437 19.90 10.73 5.90
CA LYS A 437 21.27 10.27 5.61
C LYS A 437 21.37 8.76 5.45
N ARG A 438 20.68 8.00 6.30
CA ARG A 438 20.67 6.53 6.25
C ARG A 438 20.03 6.02 4.96
N LEU A 439 18.92 6.64 4.54
CA LEU A 439 18.06 6.07 3.52
C LEU A 439 18.19 6.73 2.13
N ARG A 440 18.88 7.87 2.01
CA ARG A 440 18.96 8.66 0.76
C ARG A 440 19.50 7.92 -0.46
N ASN A 441 20.26 6.84 -0.30
CA ASN A 441 20.82 6.07 -1.42
C ASN A 441 19.80 5.09 -2.04
N HIS A 442 18.65 4.83 -1.39
CA HIS A 442 17.62 3.95 -1.93
C HIS A 442 16.90 4.59 -3.13
N PRO A 443 17.02 4.04 -4.36
CA PRO A 443 16.30 4.56 -5.52
C PRO A 443 14.78 4.44 -5.37
N SER A 444 14.24 3.63 -4.47
CA SER A 444 12.79 3.55 -4.24
C SER A 444 12.20 4.85 -3.68
N ILE A 445 12.90 5.60 -2.81
CA ILE A 445 12.33 6.80 -2.20
C ILE A 445 12.00 7.83 -3.28
N ALA A 446 10.75 8.31 -3.25
CA ALA A 446 10.20 9.26 -4.22
C ALA A 446 9.75 10.56 -3.53
N VAL A 447 9.09 10.47 -2.37
CA VAL A 447 8.57 11.63 -1.65
C VAL A 447 8.97 11.55 -0.18
N TRP A 448 9.42 12.66 0.37
CA TRP A 448 9.52 12.86 1.82
C TRP A 448 8.30 13.65 2.29
N CYS A 449 7.59 13.19 3.32
CA CYS A 449 6.38 13.84 3.77
C CYS A 449 6.43 14.26 5.24
N GLY A 450 6.07 15.51 5.53
CA GLY A 450 6.22 16.10 6.85
C GLY A 450 5.27 15.53 7.90
N ASN A 451 3.98 15.46 7.59
CA ASN A 451 2.93 15.15 8.56
C ASN A 451 1.72 14.47 7.89
N ASN A 452 1.19 13.43 8.56
CA ASN A 452 -0.06 12.80 8.18
C ASN A 452 -1.29 13.68 8.48
N GLU A 453 -2.00 14.08 7.42
CA GLU A 453 -3.27 14.81 7.50
C GLU A 453 -3.19 16.14 8.26
N GLY A 454 -2.02 16.76 8.24
CA GLY A 454 -1.76 18.00 8.95
C GLY A 454 -0.50 18.68 8.45
N TRP A 455 -0.23 19.85 9.01
CA TRP A 455 0.99 20.59 8.74
C TRP A 455 1.94 20.41 9.94
N PRO A 456 3.24 20.16 9.74
CA PRO A 456 4.19 20.20 10.84
C PRO A 456 4.17 21.57 11.50
N GLU A 457 4.01 21.62 12.82
CA GLU A 457 4.00 22.88 13.57
C GLU A 457 5.35 23.61 13.45
N PRO A 458 5.38 24.94 13.26
CA PRO A 458 6.62 25.70 13.23
C PRO A 458 7.47 25.49 14.51
N PRO A 459 8.80 25.30 14.40
CA PRO A 459 9.63 25.47 13.21
C PRO A 459 9.82 24.19 12.35
N LEU A 460 9.11 23.09 12.63
CA LEU A 460 9.45 21.78 12.07
C LEU A 460 9.29 21.67 10.56
N ASP A 461 8.27 22.29 9.95
CA ASP A 461 8.10 22.20 8.49
C ASP A 461 9.31 22.81 7.76
N THR A 462 9.81 23.94 8.27
CA THR A 462 11.03 24.58 7.76
C THR A 462 12.24 23.68 7.95
N TYR A 463 12.40 23.08 9.14
CA TYR A 463 13.51 22.16 9.41
C TYR A 463 13.50 20.96 8.46
N LEU A 464 12.36 20.28 8.31
CA LEU A 464 12.25 19.11 7.45
C LEU A 464 12.51 19.45 5.98
N ARG A 465 11.95 20.56 5.48
CA ARG A 465 12.20 21.03 4.11
C ARG A 465 13.69 21.31 3.87
N GLU A 466 14.34 22.02 4.79
CA GLU A 466 15.77 22.32 4.69
C GLU A 466 16.64 21.07 4.86
N ASN A 467 16.26 20.14 5.73
CA ASN A 467 16.97 18.87 5.91
C ASN A 467 16.93 18.03 4.63
N VAL A 468 15.78 17.92 3.96
CA VAL A 468 15.67 17.23 2.67
C VAL A 468 16.54 17.93 1.62
N ARG A 469 16.49 19.28 1.56
CA ARG A 469 17.31 20.07 0.63
C ARG A 469 18.81 19.86 0.85
N VAL A 470 19.27 19.81 2.10
CA VAL A 470 20.68 19.73 2.46
C VAL A 470 21.21 18.30 2.43
N PHE A 471 20.49 17.35 3.03
CA PHE A 471 20.97 15.99 3.25
C PHE A 471 20.52 15.00 2.17
N ASP A 472 19.51 15.32 1.37
CA ASP A 472 19.11 14.59 0.16
C ASP A 472 19.30 15.40 -1.14
N GLY A 473 19.93 16.58 -1.04
CA GLY A 473 20.27 17.44 -2.19
C GLY A 473 19.07 18.12 -2.86
N GLY A 474 17.87 18.00 -2.27
CA GLY A 474 16.64 18.48 -2.89
C GLY A 474 16.23 17.69 -4.13
N GLU A 475 16.78 16.48 -4.32
CA GLU A 475 16.53 15.68 -5.52
C GLU A 475 15.17 14.95 -5.50
N ARG A 476 14.53 14.90 -4.34
CA ARG A 476 13.19 14.34 -4.13
C ARG A 476 12.25 15.41 -3.61
N TYR A 477 10.97 15.28 -3.92
CA TYR A 477 9.96 16.24 -3.49
C TYR A 477 9.71 16.14 -1.97
N TYR A 478 9.59 17.30 -1.31
CA TYR A 478 9.13 17.39 0.07
C TYR A 478 7.69 17.90 0.11
N GLN A 479 6.79 17.06 0.61
CA GLN A 479 5.37 17.33 0.77
C GLN A 479 5.04 17.56 2.26
N SER A 480 4.62 18.76 2.65
CA SER A 480 4.38 19.06 4.07
C SER A 480 3.23 18.25 4.68
N ASN A 481 2.13 18.12 3.95
CA ASN A 481 0.88 17.52 4.42
C ASN A 481 0.47 16.36 3.50
N SER A 482 0.21 15.18 4.07
CA SER A 482 -0.11 13.98 3.29
C SER A 482 -1.45 14.02 2.55
N HIS A 483 -2.38 14.95 2.84
CA HIS A 483 -3.70 14.99 2.19
C HIS A 483 -4.08 16.36 1.58
N GLU A 484 -3.20 17.35 1.66
CA GLU A 484 -3.38 18.69 1.09
C GLU A 484 -2.18 19.07 0.22
N GLY A 485 -2.12 20.31 -0.28
CA GLY A 485 -0.98 20.79 -1.06
C GLY A 485 -0.83 20.04 -2.37
N HIS A 486 -1.83 20.16 -3.25
CA HIS A 486 -1.93 19.51 -4.57
C HIS A 486 -2.34 18.03 -4.56
N LEU A 487 -2.87 17.56 -3.43
CA LEU A 487 -3.45 16.23 -3.24
C LEU A 487 -4.97 16.35 -3.11
N SER A 488 -5.70 15.29 -3.46
CA SER A 488 -7.16 15.33 -3.47
C SER A 488 -7.82 15.05 -2.12
N GLY A 489 -7.04 14.79 -1.07
CA GLY A 489 -7.50 14.53 0.30
C GLY A 489 -7.34 13.07 0.75
N SER A 490 -7.95 12.74 1.88
CA SER A 490 -8.07 11.36 2.42
C SER A 490 -9.49 10.84 2.36
N GLY A 491 -9.66 9.53 2.44
CA GLY A 491 -10.95 8.86 2.51
C GLY A 491 -11.80 8.98 1.22
N PRO A 492 -13.04 8.49 1.26
CA PRO A 492 -13.68 7.79 2.38
C PRO A 492 -13.08 6.38 2.64
N TRP A 493 -13.45 5.74 3.75
CA TRP A 493 -12.88 4.46 4.18
C TRP A 493 -13.89 3.28 4.25
N GLY A 494 -15.11 3.48 3.75
CA GLY A 494 -16.17 2.46 3.69
C GLY A 494 -16.25 1.72 2.35
N ALA A 495 -16.95 0.59 2.33
CA ALA A 495 -17.37 -0.06 1.08
C ALA A 495 -18.51 0.74 0.43
N TYR A 496 -18.46 0.93 -0.89
CA TYR A 496 -19.52 1.59 -1.66
C TYR A 496 -19.84 0.78 -2.92
N ASP A 497 -21.02 1.02 -3.50
CA ASP A 497 -21.37 0.47 -4.82
C ASP A 497 -20.31 0.91 -5.85
N PRO A 498 -19.86 0.02 -6.76
CA PRO A 498 -18.84 0.35 -7.76
C PRO A 498 -19.05 1.67 -8.49
N ARG A 499 -20.31 2.01 -8.83
CA ARG A 499 -20.64 3.26 -9.56
C ARG A 499 -20.20 4.51 -8.80
N TYR A 500 -20.12 4.45 -7.47
CA TYR A 500 -19.61 5.56 -6.65
C TYR A 500 -18.22 6.01 -7.13
N TYR A 501 -17.35 5.08 -7.50
CA TYR A 501 -15.98 5.35 -7.94
C TYR A 501 -15.85 5.69 -9.44
N PHE A 502 -16.95 5.83 -10.19
CA PHE A 502 -16.91 6.17 -11.64
C PHE A 502 -17.75 7.40 -11.99
N THR A 503 -18.28 8.10 -10.98
CA THR A 503 -19.17 9.25 -11.19
C THR A 503 -18.46 10.53 -10.80
N TYR A 504 -18.90 11.16 -9.72
CA TYR A 504 -18.17 12.26 -9.13
C TYR A 504 -17.02 11.70 -8.29
N TYR A 505 -15.88 12.37 -8.27
CA TYR A 505 -14.77 11.95 -7.41
C TYR A 505 -15.25 11.81 -5.95
N PRO A 506 -14.79 10.79 -5.22
CA PRO A 506 -15.11 10.65 -3.80
C PRO A 506 -14.74 11.92 -3.04
N TYR A 507 -15.71 12.50 -2.31
CA TYR A 507 -15.43 13.67 -1.48
C TYR A 507 -14.42 13.31 -0.40
N PRO A 508 -13.38 14.14 -0.19
CA PRO A 508 -12.43 13.87 0.87
C PRO A 508 -13.08 14.00 2.25
N TYR A 509 -12.52 13.25 3.19
CA TYR A 509 -12.80 13.38 4.61
C TYR A 509 -12.67 14.84 5.07
N ASN A 510 -13.62 15.29 5.89
CA ASN A 510 -13.75 16.68 6.35
C ASN A 510 -13.74 17.76 5.26
N LYS A 511 -13.89 17.40 3.98
CA LYS A 511 -13.77 18.30 2.82
C LYS A 511 -12.41 18.99 2.71
N VAL A 512 -11.35 18.30 3.15
CA VAL A 512 -9.97 18.79 3.13
C VAL A 512 -9.22 18.20 1.93
N GLY A 513 -8.46 19.02 1.21
CA GLY A 513 -7.76 18.64 -0.04
C GLY A 513 -8.34 19.32 -1.28
N THR A 514 -7.63 19.20 -2.41
CA THR A 514 -8.06 19.75 -3.70
C THR A 514 -9.27 18.97 -4.21
N PRO A 515 -10.43 19.61 -4.44
CA PRO A 515 -11.59 18.91 -4.98
C PRO A 515 -11.31 18.39 -6.40
N GLY A 516 -11.24 17.07 -6.58
CA GLY A 516 -10.92 16.40 -7.84
C GLY A 516 -10.61 14.91 -7.63
N TRP A 517 -10.38 14.16 -8.70
CA TRP A 517 -9.81 12.80 -8.60
C TRP A 517 -8.37 12.88 -8.08
N GLY A 518 -7.55 13.73 -8.70
CA GLY A 518 -6.22 14.12 -8.24
C GLY A 518 -5.29 12.96 -7.89
N PHE A 519 -4.37 13.20 -6.95
CA PHE A 519 -3.68 12.14 -6.22
C PHE A 519 -4.33 11.95 -4.85
N ARG A 520 -5.00 10.80 -4.68
CA ARG A 520 -5.54 10.32 -3.40
C ARG A 520 -4.49 9.50 -2.67
N THR A 521 -3.89 10.05 -1.62
CA THR A 521 -2.86 9.36 -0.82
C THR A 521 -3.43 8.36 0.17
N GLU A 522 -4.72 8.43 0.45
CA GLU A 522 -5.40 7.54 1.37
C GLU A 522 -6.89 7.41 1.03
N ILE A 523 -7.38 6.18 0.82
CA ILE A 523 -8.80 5.85 0.60
C ILE A 523 -8.97 4.35 0.84
N GLY A 524 -10.06 3.89 1.44
CA GLY A 524 -10.13 2.49 1.86
C GLY A 524 -11.53 1.92 1.93
N THR A 525 -11.58 0.66 2.34
CA THR A 525 -12.80 -0.07 2.64
C THR A 525 -12.53 -1.06 3.77
N ALA A 526 -13.53 -1.38 4.60
CA ALA A 526 -13.44 -2.55 5.46
C ALA A 526 -13.19 -3.81 4.61
N VAL A 527 -12.36 -4.73 5.10
CA VAL A 527 -11.99 -5.95 4.38
C VAL A 527 -12.05 -7.11 5.36
N PHE A 528 -13.12 -7.90 5.22
CA PHE A 528 -13.28 -9.11 6.00
C PHE A 528 -12.37 -10.23 5.48
N VAL A 529 -11.74 -10.96 6.39
CA VAL A 529 -10.82 -12.04 6.07
C VAL A 529 -11.55 -13.34 5.67
N ASN A 530 -10.79 -14.32 5.18
CA ASN A 530 -11.33 -15.68 4.97
C ASN A 530 -11.65 -16.35 6.31
N ALA A 531 -12.60 -17.28 6.30
CA ALA A 531 -13.10 -17.91 7.53
C ALA A 531 -12.03 -18.73 8.29
N GLU A 532 -11.00 -19.22 7.62
CA GLU A 532 -9.86 -19.92 8.25
C GLU A 532 -9.03 -18.94 9.10
N SER A 533 -8.69 -17.77 8.54
CA SER A 533 -7.99 -16.71 9.28
C SER A 533 -8.85 -16.12 10.39
N PHE A 534 -10.15 -15.91 10.16
CA PHE A 534 -11.05 -15.37 11.17
C PHE A 534 -11.07 -16.21 12.46
N ARG A 535 -11.10 -17.54 12.31
CA ARG A 535 -11.04 -18.49 13.43
C ARG A 535 -9.70 -18.51 14.16
N LYS A 536 -8.62 -17.99 13.56
CA LYS A 536 -7.30 -17.89 14.22
C LYS A 536 -7.26 -16.81 15.29
N PHE A 537 -8.12 -15.79 15.22
CA PHE A 537 -8.09 -14.67 16.15
C PHE A 537 -9.42 -14.36 16.86
N ILE A 538 -10.51 -15.07 16.54
CA ILE A 538 -11.80 -14.88 17.21
C ILE A 538 -12.20 -16.15 17.98
N PRO A 539 -12.65 -16.04 19.24
CA PRO A 539 -13.17 -17.18 20.00
C PRO A 539 -14.38 -17.85 19.34
N GLU A 540 -14.48 -19.18 19.44
CA GLU A 540 -15.51 -19.99 18.78
C GLU A 540 -16.95 -19.50 19.07
N ASP A 541 -17.25 -19.15 20.33
CA ASP A 541 -18.57 -18.65 20.76
C ASP A 541 -18.86 -17.20 20.32
N LYS A 542 -17.88 -16.55 19.68
CA LYS A 542 -17.96 -15.18 19.13
C LYS A 542 -17.88 -15.13 17.61
N LEU A 543 -17.77 -16.28 16.94
CA LEU A 543 -17.66 -16.34 15.49
C LEU A 543 -18.94 -15.89 14.77
N TRP A 544 -20.12 -16.11 15.36
CA TRP A 544 -21.38 -15.82 14.69
C TRP A 544 -22.57 -15.72 15.66
N PRO A 545 -23.53 -14.80 15.44
CA PRO A 545 -23.49 -13.65 14.53
C PRO A 545 -22.55 -12.54 15.04
N ARG A 546 -22.46 -11.43 14.29
CA ARG A 546 -21.70 -10.25 14.71
C ARG A 546 -22.05 -9.83 16.14
N ASN A 547 -21.03 -9.53 16.92
CA ASN A 547 -21.11 -9.16 18.33
C ASN A 547 -19.96 -8.19 18.69
N GLU A 548 -19.90 -7.74 19.95
CA GLU A 548 -18.89 -6.75 20.41
C GLU A 548 -17.43 -7.19 20.20
N MET A 549 -17.14 -8.50 20.15
CA MET A 549 -15.78 -8.98 19.86
C MET A 549 -15.29 -8.49 18.50
N TRP A 550 -16.18 -8.42 17.49
CA TRP A 550 -15.80 -7.96 16.16
C TRP A 550 -15.38 -6.49 16.17
N ASN A 551 -16.05 -5.66 16.97
CA ASN A 551 -15.76 -4.23 17.08
C ASN A 551 -14.31 -3.97 17.56
N LEU A 552 -13.73 -4.87 18.35
CA LEU A 552 -12.33 -4.78 18.79
C LEU A 552 -11.32 -4.95 17.64
N HIS A 553 -11.71 -5.66 16.56
CA HIS A 553 -10.89 -5.87 15.36
C HIS A 553 -11.28 -4.96 14.18
N TYR A 554 -12.29 -4.09 14.37
CA TYR A 554 -12.58 -2.94 13.52
C TYR A 554 -12.05 -1.61 14.10
N PHE A 555 -11.58 -1.63 15.35
CA PHE A 555 -10.90 -0.54 16.08
C PHE A 555 -11.68 0.78 16.21
N GLY A 556 -11.04 1.82 16.76
CA GLY A 556 -11.65 3.13 16.97
C GLY A 556 -12.84 3.14 17.95
N GLN A 557 -13.56 4.26 18.00
CA GLN A 557 -14.76 4.38 18.84
C GLN A 557 -15.92 3.60 18.22
N GLN A 558 -16.12 2.35 18.66
CA GLN A 558 -17.17 1.46 18.14
C GLN A 558 -17.07 1.23 16.62
N ALA A 559 -15.85 1.02 16.09
CA ALA A 559 -15.65 0.64 14.68
C ALA A 559 -16.08 1.68 13.63
N PHE A 560 -16.32 2.94 14.02
CA PHE A 560 -17.00 3.91 13.15
C PHE A 560 -16.27 4.22 11.83
N ASN A 561 -14.93 4.29 11.83
CA ASN A 561 -14.16 4.59 10.60
C ASN A 561 -14.22 3.47 9.56
N GLY A 562 -14.29 2.20 10.00
CA GLY A 562 -14.44 1.04 9.11
C GLY A 562 -15.85 0.86 8.55
N LEU A 563 -16.84 1.59 9.09
CA LEU A 563 -18.26 1.51 8.69
C LEU A 563 -18.79 0.06 8.59
N PRO A 564 -18.61 -0.80 9.61
CA PRO A 564 -18.95 -2.21 9.54
C PRO A 564 -20.45 -2.47 9.33
N ASP A 565 -21.32 -1.59 9.84
CA ASP A 565 -22.78 -1.68 9.63
C ASP A 565 -23.14 -1.47 8.16
N GLN A 566 -22.46 -0.54 7.48
CA GLN A 566 -22.63 -0.32 6.04
C GLN A 566 -22.09 -1.52 5.26
N TYR A 567 -20.95 -2.07 5.66
CA TYR A 567 -20.37 -3.26 5.05
C TYR A 567 -21.32 -4.46 5.13
N GLU A 568 -21.85 -4.76 6.33
CA GLU A 568 -22.83 -5.83 6.55
C GLU A 568 -24.14 -5.56 5.79
N ARG A 569 -24.63 -4.32 5.79
CA ARG A 569 -25.82 -3.93 5.01
C ARG A 569 -25.60 -4.20 3.52
N MET A 570 -24.50 -3.74 2.94
CA MET A 570 -24.20 -3.97 1.52
C MET A 570 -24.08 -5.45 1.19
N LEU A 571 -23.42 -6.23 2.04
CA LEU A 571 -23.33 -7.69 1.87
C LEU A 571 -24.74 -8.31 1.86
N ASN A 572 -25.59 -7.96 2.81
CA ASN A 572 -26.94 -8.50 2.95
C ASN A 572 -27.88 -8.06 1.81
N GLU A 573 -27.83 -6.79 1.41
CA GLU A 573 -28.67 -6.25 0.33
C GLU A 573 -28.29 -6.83 -1.04
N ARG A 574 -26.99 -7.08 -1.27
CA ARG A 574 -26.49 -7.58 -2.56
C ARG A 574 -26.51 -9.10 -2.64
N TYR A 575 -25.99 -9.80 -1.65
CA TYR A 575 -25.80 -11.26 -1.69
C TYR A 575 -26.78 -12.03 -0.80
N GLY A 576 -27.66 -11.35 -0.07
CA GLY A 576 -28.59 -11.96 0.87
C GLY A 576 -27.96 -12.31 2.22
N LYS A 577 -28.77 -12.33 3.28
CA LYS A 577 -28.33 -12.58 4.65
C LYS A 577 -27.54 -13.88 4.76
N ALA A 578 -26.37 -13.82 5.40
CA ALA A 578 -25.55 -15.00 5.63
C ALA A 578 -26.17 -15.94 6.67
N ALA A 579 -26.00 -17.25 6.47
CA ALA A 579 -26.49 -18.27 7.40
C ALA A 579 -25.56 -18.48 8.61
N ASP A 580 -24.25 -18.45 8.35
CA ASP A 580 -23.16 -18.66 9.30
C ASP A 580 -21.92 -17.87 8.89
N ILE A 581 -20.82 -18.04 9.63
CA ILE A 581 -19.56 -17.35 9.37
C ILE A 581 -18.89 -17.77 8.05
N ASP A 582 -19.04 -19.03 7.61
CA ASP A 582 -18.43 -19.48 6.36
C ASP A 582 -19.14 -18.84 5.16
N ASP A 583 -20.48 -18.76 5.20
CA ASP A 583 -21.27 -18.07 4.19
C ASP A 583 -21.01 -16.55 4.20
N PHE A 584 -20.89 -15.94 5.39
CA PHE A 584 -20.54 -14.52 5.52
C PHE A 584 -19.16 -14.23 4.91
N CYS A 585 -18.12 -14.97 5.29
CA CYS A 585 -16.78 -14.80 4.74
C CYS A 585 -16.76 -15.03 3.22
N ARG A 586 -17.47 -16.05 2.71
CA ARG A 586 -17.59 -16.35 1.27
C ARG A 586 -18.18 -15.15 0.51
N LYS A 587 -19.27 -14.58 1.00
CA LYS A 587 -19.92 -13.38 0.42
C LYS A 587 -19.05 -12.12 0.57
N ALA A 588 -18.37 -11.98 1.70
CA ALA A 588 -17.47 -10.87 1.98
C ALA A 588 -16.30 -10.82 0.98
N GLN A 589 -15.76 -11.97 0.54
CA GLN A 589 -14.71 -11.96 -0.49
C GLN A 589 -15.20 -11.39 -1.83
N LEU A 590 -16.46 -11.60 -2.21
CA LEU A 590 -17.04 -10.99 -3.42
C LEU A 590 -17.19 -9.48 -3.29
N LEU A 591 -17.66 -9.00 -2.13
CA LEU A 591 -17.74 -7.57 -1.83
C LEU A 591 -16.33 -6.93 -1.82
N ASN A 592 -15.35 -7.60 -1.21
CA ASN A 592 -13.96 -7.16 -1.20
C ASN A 592 -13.39 -7.02 -2.62
N ILE A 593 -13.63 -8.00 -3.51
CA ILE A 593 -13.21 -7.91 -4.92
C ILE A 593 -13.87 -6.72 -5.60
N GLU A 594 -15.20 -6.66 -5.55
CA GLU A 594 -16.00 -5.64 -6.26
C GLU A 594 -15.61 -4.21 -5.85
N SER A 595 -15.55 -3.93 -4.54
CA SER A 595 -15.25 -2.59 -4.05
C SER A 595 -13.80 -2.17 -4.29
N ASN A 596 -12.83 -3.06 -4.05
CA ASN A 596 -11.41 -2.70 -4.23
C ASN A 596 -11.01 -2.64 -5.71
N GLN A 597 -11.62 -3.46 -6.58
CA GLN A 597 -11.41 -3.34 -8.02
C GLN A 597 -11.95 -2.00 -8.55
N ALA A 598 -13.19 -1.64 -8.18
CA ALA A 598 -13.82 -0.40 -8.62
C ALA A 598 -13.07 0.85 -8.12
N LEU A 599 -12.50 0.80 -6.92
CA LEU A 599 -11.72 1.89 -6.33
C LEU A 599 -10.53 2.29 -7.23
N TYR A 600 -9.77 1.33 -7.76
CA TYR A 600 -8.64 1.63 -8.65
C TYR A 600 -9.09 1.88 -10.09
N GLU A 601 -10.05 1.10 -10.61
CA GLU A 601 -10.55 1.28 -11.97
C GLU A 601 -11.20 2.65 -12.17
N GLY A 602 -11.83 3.21 -11.13
CA GLY A 602 -12.36 4.57 -11.13
C GLY A 602 -11.31 5.65 -11.38
N TRP A 603 -10.18 5.58 -10.66
CA TRP A 603 -9.06 6.49 -10.88
C TRP A 603 -8.41 6.30 -12.24
N LEU A 604 -8.33 5.06 -12.71
CA LEU A 604 -7.84 4.73 -14.04
C LEU A 604 -8.76 5.21 -15.17
N ASP A 605 -10.07 5.21 -14.94
CA ASP A 605 -11.07 5.75 -15.87
C ASP A 605 -10.82 7.24 -16.14
N HIS A 606 -10.45 8.00 -15.11
CA HIS A 606 -10.16 9.43 -15.16
C HIS A 606 -8.66 9.77 -15.28
N MET A 607 -7.82 8.79 -15.62
CA MET A 607 -6.38 8.97 -15.71
C MET A 607 -6.01 10.14 -16.63
N TRP A 608 -5.29 11.11 -16.05
CA TRP A 608 -4.83 12.35 -16.69
C TRP A 608 -5.89 13.35 -17.14
N GLU A 609 -7.18 13.11 -16.87
CA GLU A 609 -8.18 14.18 -16.89
C GLU A 609 -7.88 15.15 -15.73
N ASP A 610 -7.88 14.59 -14.52
CA ASP A 610 -7.34 15.20 -13.30
C ASP A 610 -6.80 14.14 -12.30
N ALA A 611 -7.00 12.84 -12.56
CA ALA A 611 -6.46 11.77 -11.74
C ALA A 611 -4.97 11.51 -12.05
N SER A 612 -4.13 11.48 -11.01
CA SER A 612 -2.69 11.19 -11.13
C SER A 612 -2.21 10.02 -10.27
N GLY A 613 -2.99 9.62 -9.27
CA GLY A 613 -2.67 8.45 -8.47
C GLY A 613 -3.65 8.14 -7.35
N ILE A 614 -3.58 6.91 -6.87
CA ILE A 614 -4.41 6.42 -5.76
C ILE A 614 -3.63 5.44 -4.90
N MET A 615 -3.75 5.59 -3.58
CA MET A 615 -3.20 4.68 -2.59
C MET A 615 -4.28 4.22 -1.60
N THR A 616 -4.47 2.90 -1.50
CA THR A 616 -5.44 2.35 -0.56
C THR A 616 -4.97 2.43 0.89
N TRP A 617 -5.91 2.63 1.82
CA TRP A 617 -5.75 2.45 3.25
C TRP A 617 -6.34 1.07 3.60
N MET A 618 -5.53 0.04 3.86
CA MET A 618 -4.07 -0.06 3.76
C MET A 618 -3.70 -1.29 2.92
N GLY A 619 -2.42 -1.39 2.55
CA GLY A 619 -1.89 -2.50 1.77
C GLY A 619 -1.69 -3.76 2.60
N GLN A 620 -1.25 -3.59 3.85
CA GLN A 620 -0.89 -4.67 4.76
C GLN A 620 -1.49 -4.47 6.15
N SER A 621 -1.59 -5.57 6.90
CA SER A 621 -2.17 -5.61 8.24
C SER A 621 -1.11 -5.78 9.33
N ALA A 622 -1.03 -4.81 10.26
CA ALA A 622 -0.08 -4.86 11.37
C ALA A 622 -0.53 -5.78 12.53
N TYR A 623 -1.83 -6.11 12.59
CA TYR A 623 -2.50 -6.90 13.62
C TYR A 623 -3.68 -7.65 12.98
N PRO A 624 -4.19 -8.79 13.51
CA PRO A 624 -5.40 -9.42 12.98
C PRO A 624 -6.59 -8.45 12.92
N SER A 625 -6.94 -8.02 11.70
CA SER A 625 -7.81 -6.88 11.43
C SER A 625 -9.01 -7.27 10.58
N LEU A 626 -10.10 -6.50 10.66
CA LEU A 626 -11.26 -6.54 9.77
C LEU A 626 -11.40 -5.26 8.92
N VAL A 627 -10.44 -4.34 9.02
CA VAL A 627 -10.36 -3.11 8.24
C VAL A 627 -9.10 -3.06 7.40
N TRP A 628 -9.21 -2.44 6.21
CA TRP A 628 -8.10 -1.77 5.54
C TRP A 628 -6.86 -2.64 5.35
N GLN A 629 -6.99 -3.71 4.56
CA GLN A 629 -5.89 -4.60 4.21
C GLN A 629 -6.17 -5.24 2.86
N THR A 630 -5.14 -5.60 2.10
CA THR A 630 -5.34 -6.37 0.85
C THR A 630 -5.17 -7.87 1.10
N TYR A 631 -4.18 -8.24 1.90
CA TYR A 631 -3.96 -9.57 2.46
C TYR A 631 -3.98 -9.46 3.99
N ASP A 632 -4.37 -10.54 4.67
CA ASP A 632 -4.50 -10.52 6.12
C ASP A 632 -3.16 -10.72 6.85
N TYR A 633 -3.21 -10.58 8.17
CA TYR A 633 -2.08 -10.75 9.08
C TYR A 633 -1.33 -12.10 8.91
N TYR A 634 -2.04 -13.15 8.47
CA TYR A 634 -1.50 -14.50 8.26
C TYR A 634 -1.12 -14.78 6.79
N TYR A 635 -0.99 -13.74 5.97
CA TYR A 635 -0.67 -13.79 4.55
C TYR A 635 -1.78 -14.36 3.65
N ASP A 636 -3.00 -14.56 4.16
CA ASP A 636 -4.06 -15.04 3.29
C ASP A 636 -4.53 -13.91 2.37
N LEU A 637 -4.64 -14.23 1.08
CA LEU A 637 -4.98 -13.27 0.04
C LEU A 637 -6.50 -13.08 0.04
N THR A 638 -6.98 -11.95 0.58
CA THR A 638 -8.41 -11.62 0.61
C THR A 638 -8.91 -11.22 -0.78
N GLY A 639 -10.22 -11.09 -0.95
CA GLY A 639 -10.81 -10.55 -2.17
C GLY A 639 -10.27 -9.16 -2.54
N ALA A 640 -9.83 -8.35 -1.57
CA ALA A 640 -9.26 -7.03 -1.82
C ALA A 640 -7.95 -7.13 -2.60
N TYR A 641 -7.07 -8.09 -2.25
CA TYR A 641 -5.86 -8.38 -3.00
C TYR A 641 -6.16 -8.68 -4.47
N TRP A 642 -7.17 -9.51 -4.73
CA TRP A 642 -7.54 -9.93 -6.09
C TRP A 642 -8.18 -8.80 -6.90
N GLY A 643 -9.04 -7.98 -6.27
CA GLY A 643 -9.60 -6.79 -6.88
C GLY A 643 -8.52 -5.77 -7.27
N CYS A 644 -7.59 -5.48 -6.34
CA CYS A 644 -6.45 -4.60 -6.59
C CYS A 644 -5.52 -5.15 -7.68
N LYS A 645 -5.15 -6.44 -7.60
CA LYS A 645 -4.25 -7.10 -8.56
C LYS A 645 -4.78 -6.98 -9.98
N ARG A 646 -6.08 -7.25 -10.19
CA ARG A 646 -6.75 -7.14 -11.49
C ARG A 646 -6.81 -5.69 -11.95
N ALA A 647 -7.36 -4.78 -11.15
CA ALA A 647 -7.52 -3.38 -11.52
C ALA A 647 -6.21 -2.68 -11.89
N CYS A 648 -5.10 -3.10 -11.27
CA CYS A 648 -3.80 -2.47 -11.43
C CYS A 648 -2.93 -3.12 -12.50
N GLU A 649 -3.41 -4.07 -13.31
CA GLU A 649 -2.59 -4.64 -14.39
C GLU A 649 -1.99 -3.53 -15.29
N PRO A 650 -0.73 -3.66 -15.76
CA PRO A 650 -0.06 -2.55 -16.46
C PRO A 650 -0.72 -2.18 -17.80
N LEU A 651 -1.29 -3.16 -18.50
CA LEU A 651 -2.18 -2.96 -19.65
C LEU A 651 -3.50 -3.65 -19.30
N HIS A 652 -4.55 -2.85 -19.06
CA HIS A 652 -5.78 -3.32 -18.43
C HIS A 652 -7.02 -2.95 -19.24
N ILE A 653 -7.98 -3.87 -19.37
CA ILE A 653 -9.30 -3.63 -19.94
C ILE A 653 -10.34 -3.59 -18.82
N LEU A 654 -11.13 -2.52 -18.78
CA LEU A 654 -12.11 -2.28 -17.73
C LEU A 654 -13.50 -1.93 -18.28
N TRP A 655 -14.51 -2.16 -17.46
CA TRP A 655 -15.90 -1.78 -17.70
C TRP A 655 -16.29 -0.67 -16.74
N ASN A 656 -16.73 0.47 -17.28
CA ASN A 656 -17.32 1.54 -16.50
C ASN A 656 -18.80 1.17 -16.19
N PRO A 657 -19.17 0.87 -14.92
CA PRO A 657 -20.49 0.39 -14.55
C PRO A 657 -21.59 1.46 -14.63
N VAL A 658 -21.20 2.72 -14.86
CA VAL A 658 -22.09 3.87 -14.99
C VAL A 658 -22.54 4.02 -16.44
N THR A 659 -21.57 4.15 -17.35
CA THR A 659 -21.81 4.42 -18.78
C THR A 659 -21.95 3.15 -19.61
N ASN A 660 -21.49 2.01 -19.08
CA ASN A 660 -21.26 0.76 -19.78
C ASN A 660 -20.15 0.81 -20.84
N ASP A 661 -19.29 1.82 -20.78
CA ASP A 661 -18.11 1.88 -21.64
C ASP A 661 -17.10 0.80 -21.28
N VAL A 662 -16.47 0.26 -22.32
CA VAL A 662 -15.26 -0.55 -22.23
C VAL A 662 -14.09 0.36 -22.54
N LYS A 663 -13.13 0.43 -21.62
CA LYS A 663 -11.90 1.21 -21.78
C LYS A 663 -10.66 0.32 -21.64
N ILE A 664 -9.55 0.81 -22.17
CA ILE A 664 -8.22 0.27 -21.92
C ILE A 664 -7.40 1.33 -21.21
N THR A 665 -6.68 0.95 -20.16
CA THR A 665 -5.62 1.76 -19.58
C THR A 665 -4.27 1.10 -19.83
N ASN A 666 -3.30 1.91 -20.24
CA ASN A 666 -1.93 1.49 -20.46
C ASN A 666 -1.03 2.30 -19.54
N THR A 667 -0.70 1.77 -18.37
CA THR A 667 0.28 2.35 -17.43
C THR A 667 1.67 1.74 -17.66
N THR A 668 2.08 1.56 -18.92
CA THR A 668 3.42 1.09 -19.30
C THR A 668 4.19 2.16 -20.08
N SER A 669 5.46 1.87 -20.36
CA SER A 669 6.32 2.67 -21.23
C SER A 669 6.19 2.32 -22.73
N GLN A 670 5.33 1.36 -23.09
CA GLN A 670 5.22 0.81 -24.45
C GLN A 670 3.93 1.26 -25.17
N THR A 671 4.04 1.43 -26.48
CA THR A 671 2.87 1.56 -27.37
C THR A 671 2.42 0.15 -27.78
N TYR A 672 1.11 -0.08 -27.74
CA TYR A 672 0.49 -1.31 -28.25
C TYR A 672 -0.38 -0.98 -29.46
N GLU A 673 -0.10 -1.63 -30.59
CA GLU A 673 -0.86 -1.46 -31.83
C GLU A 673 -1.71 -2.69 -32.12
N GLY A 674 -2.87 -2.48 -32.75
CA GLY A 674 -3.75 -3.57 -33.20
C GLY A 674 -4.36 -4.38 -32.07
N LEU A 675 -4.54 -3.79 -30.88
CA LEU A 675 -5.21 -4.45 -29.78
C LEU A 675 -6.68 -4.71 -30.13
N THR A 676 -7.17 -5.92 -29.90
CA THR A 676 -8.58 -6.26 -30.05
C THR A 676 -9.23 -6.36 -28.68
N ALA A 677 -10.07 -5.38 -28.34
CA ALA A 677 -10.92 -5.38 -27.16
C ALA A 677 -12.24 -6.06 -27.48
N THR A 678 -12.65 -7.04 -26.68
CA THR A 678 -13.91 -7.76 -26.82
C THR A 678 -14.65 -7.81 -25.49
N ALA A 679 -15.96 -7.57 -25.53
CA ALA A 679 -16.87 -7.78 -24.41
C ALA A 679 -17.88 -8.87 -24.79
N GLU A 680 -18.00 -9.91 -23.99
CA GLU A 680 -19.00 -10.97 -24.12
C GLU A 680 -19.84 -11.03 -22.84
N VAL A 681 -21.17 -10.99 -22.98
CA VAL A 681 -22.09 -11.20 -21.86
C VAL A 681 -22.65 -12.62 -21.90
N PHE A 682 -22.68 -13.29 -20.75
CA PHE A 682 -23.19 -14.65 -20.63
C PHE A 682 -24.02 -14.82 -19.37
N ASN A 683 -25.06 -15.64 -19.49
CA ASN A 683 -25.90 -16.03 -18.37
C ASN A 683 -25.15 -16.99 -17.45
N THR A 684 -25.72 -17.19 -16.26
CA THR A 684 -25.20 -18.12 -15.26
C THR A 684 -25.26 -19.59 -15.69
N ASP A 685 -26.04 -19.95 -16.72
CA ASP A 685 -26.01 -21.26 -17.37
C ASP A 685 -24.85 -21.40 -18.39
N GLY A 686 -24.09 -20.32 -18.63
CA GLY A 686 -22.98 -20.25 -19.57
C GLY A 686 -23.35 -19.87 -21.00
N ARG A 687 -24.65 -19.69 -21.32
CA ARG A 687 -25.09 -19.27 -22.64
C ARG A 687 -24.72 -17.80 -22.88
N ARG A 688 -24.12 -17.52 -24.03
CA ARG A 688 -23.79 -16.16 -24.46
C ARG A 688 -25.05 -15.41 -24.90
N VAL A 689 -25.12 -14.13 -24.55
CA VAL A 689 -26.16 -13.20 -25.01
C VAL A 689 -25.55 -12.37 -26.16
N ASP A 690 -25.67 -12.89 -27.38
CA ASP A 690 -24.95 -12.36 -28.56
C ASP A 690 -25.20 -10.87 -28.80
N ALA A 691 -26.42 -10.40 -28.55
CA ALA A 691 -26.77 -9.00 -28.80
C ALA A 691 -26.14 -8.00 -27.80
N LEU A 692 -25.50 -8.48 -26.72
CA LEU A 692 -24.67 -7.69 -25.79
C LEU A 692 -23.16 -7.88 -26.01
N THR A 693 -22.77 -8.48 -27.13
CA THR A 693 -21.36 -8.65 -27.47
C THR A 693 -20.85 -7.44 -28.26
N GLY A 694 -19.65 -6.97 -27.94
CA GLY A 694 -19.00 -5.86 -28.64
C GLY A 694 -17.53 -6.14 -28.88
N THR A 695 -16.98 -5.59 -29.96
CA THR A 695 -15.55 -5.67 -30.25
C THR A 695 -15.06 -4.39 -30.91
N ALA A 696 -13.82 -4.01 -30.62
CA ALA A 696 -13.11 -2.93 -31.30
C ALA A 696 -11.63 -3.25 -31.43
N THR A 697 -11.02 -2.80 -32.53
CA THR A 697 -9.57 -2.78 -32.68
C THR A 697 -9.07 -1.37 -32.42
N VAL A 698 -8.08 -1.24 -31.53
CA VAL A 698 -7.57 0.05 -31.06
C VAL A 698 -6.05 0.03 -30.91
N ASN A 699 -5.44 1.21 -30.92
CA ASN A 699 -4.04 1.40 -30.58
C ASN A 699 -3.97 2.14 -29.24
N SER A 700 -3.14 1.68 -28.32
CA SER A 700 -2.96 2.30 -27.01
C SER A 700 -1.54 2.86 -26.88
N ALA A 701 -1.44 4.19 -26.80
CA ALA A 701 -0.19 4.88 -26.51
C ALA A 701 0.22 4.65 -25.04
N PRO A 702 1.52 4.74 -24.69
CA PRO A 702 1.97 4.60 -23.32
C PRO A 702 1.34 5.65 -22.43
N ASN A 703 0.99 5.26 -21.21
CA ASN A 703 0.46 6.12 -20.17
C ASN A 703 -0.86 6.82 -20.55
N THR A 704 -1.80 6.09 -21.16
CA THR A 704 -3.10 6.63 -21.62
C THR A 704 -4.29 5.77 -21.20
N ALA A 705 -5.46 6.40 -21.03
CA ALA A 705 -6.75 5.75 -20.92
C ALA A 705 -7.54 6.00 -22.22
N LEU A 706 -8.11 4.95 -22.81
CA LEU A 706 -8.76 5.00 -24.11
C LEU A 706 -10.13 4.31 -24.05
N ARG A 707 -11.17 5.03 -24.49
CA ARG A 707 -12.50 4.44 -24.71
C ARG A 707 -12.53 3.59 -25.98
N CYS A 708 -13.05 2.37 -25.88
CA CYS A 708 -13.19 1.44 -26.99
C CYS A 708 -14.61 1.50 -27.59
N PHE A 709 -15.62 1.09 -26.82
CA PHE A 709 -17.03 1.04 -27.23
C PHE A 709 -17.93 0.91 -25.99
N THR A 710 -19.26 0.97 -26.16
CA THR A 710 -20.24 0.79 -25.08
C THR A 710 -20.95 -0.56 -25.22
N ILE A 711 -21.16 -1.27 -24.13
CA ILE A 711 -21.98 -2.50 -24.11
C ILE A 711 -23.47 -2.10 -24.18
N PRO A 712 -24.25 -2.59 -25.16
CA PRO A 712 -25.61 -2.11 -25.42
C PRO A 712 -26.66 -2.75 -24.50
N PHE A 713 -26.50 -2.63 -23.18
CA PHE A 713 -27.46 -3.14 -22.19
C PHE A 713 -28.88 -2.57 -22.36
N TYR A 714 -28.98 -1.36 -22.91
CA TYR A 714 -30.23 -0.67 -23.19
C TYR A 714 -30.34 -0.37 -24.70
N LYS A 715 -31.57 -0.28 -25.23
CA LYS A 715 -31.82 0.18 -26.60
C LYS A 715 -32.03 1.69 -26.62
N ASN A 716 -31.54 2.35 -27.67
CA ASN A 716 -31.68 3.80 -27.91
C ASN A 716 -31.13 4.66 -26.76
N VAL A 717 -29.92 4.34 -26.29
CA VAL A 717 -29.28 4.98 -25.12
C VAL A 717 -28.76 6.37 -25.49
N GLU A 718 -29.55 7.40 -25.21
CA GLU A 718 -29.12 8.80 -25.20
C GLU A 718 -29.71 9.51 -23.99
N ASN A 719 -29.45 10.82 -23.84
CA ASN A 719 -30.24 11.67 -22.96
C ASN A 719 -31.71 11.63 -23.42
N ILE A 720 -32.52 10.75 -22.84
CA ILE A 720 -33.92 10.55 -23.22
C ILE A 720 -34.82 11.74 -22.85
N ALA A 721 -34.28 12.70 -22.10
CA ALA A 721 -34.92 13.96 -21.77
C ALA A 721 -34.74 15.04 -22.85
N ARG A 722 -33.80 14.89 -23.80
CA ARG A 722 -33.51 15.94 -24.79
C ARG A 722 -34.75 16.33 -25.60
N GLY A 723 -35.06 17.62 -25.63
CA GLY A 723 -36.21 18.20 -26.35
C GLY A 723 -37.58 17.77 -25.81
N LYS A 724 -37.65 17.18 -24.61
CA LYS A 724 -38.92 16.75 -23.99
C LYS A 724 -39.65 17.91 -23.31
N ARG A 725 -40.92 17.70 -22.98
CA ARG A 725 -41.71 18.71 -22.28
C ARG A 725 -41.26 18.81 -20.83
N VAL A 726 -41.13 20.04 -20.33
CA VAL A 726 -40.69 20.33 -18.97
C VAL A 726 -41.77 21.13 -18.24
N VAL A 727 -41.93 20.88 -16.94
CA VAL A 727 -42.83 21.64 -16.06
C VAL A 727 -42.09 21.95 -14.77
N ALA A 728 -42.16 23.20 -14.32
CA ALA A 728 -41.54 23.67 -13.09
C ALA A 728 -42.56 24.26 -12.13
N SER A 729 -42.24 24.26 -10.83
CA SER A 729 -43.04 24.92 -9.79
C SER A 729 -43.12 26.44 -9.96
N SER A 730 -42.05 27.06 -10.47
CA SER A 730 -41.96 28.48 -10.78
C SER A 730 -40.88 28.76 -11.80
N THR A 731 -40.81 30.00 -12.30
CA THR A 731 -39.73 30.48 -13.18
C THR A 731 -39.52 31.97 -12.94
N ASP A 732 -38.35 32.32 -12.42
CA ASP A 732 -37.91 33.71 -12.20
C ASP A 732 -36.76 34.10 -13.14
N ALA A 733 -36.13 33.13 -13.83
CA ALA A 733 -35.13 33.36 -14.87
C ALA A 733 -35.17 32.27 -15.95
N GLY A 734 -34.94 32.66 -17.21
CA GLY A 734 -34.99 31.77 -18.38
C GLY A 734 -36.34 31.06 -18.53
N SER A 735 -36.32 29.84 -19.03
CA SER A 735 -37.51 28.99 -19.20
C SER A 735 -37.26 27.54 -18.81
N PRO A 736 -38.26 26.79 -18.31
CA PRO A 736 -38.10 25.38 -17.94
C PRO A 736 -37.56 24.50 -19.09
N GLU A 737 -37.89 24.79 -20.35
CA GLU A 737 -37.47 23.98 -21.50
C GLU A 737 -35.96 24.04 -21.77
N GLU A 738 -35.26 25.06 -21.26
CA GLU A 738 -33.81 25.23 -21.44
C GLU A 738 -33.01 24.10 -20.79
N ILE A 739 -33.53 23.41 -19.76
CA ILE A 739 -32.80 22.29 -19.14
C ILE A 739 -32.68 21.05 -20.03
N VAL A 740 -33.35 21.01 -21.19
CA VAL A 740 -33.33 19.87 -22.12
C VAL A 740 -33.00 20.26 -23.56
N ASP A 741 -32.54 21.49 -23.80
CA ASP A 741 -32.23 21.99 -25.15
C ASP A 741 -30.84 21.53 -25.67
N GLY A 742 -29.97 21.06 -24.77
CA GLY A 742 -28.61 20.61 -25.06
C GLY A 742 -27.60 21.74 -25.22
N SER A 743 -27.92 22.95 -24.75
CA SER A 743 -27.02 24.10 -24.64
C SER A 743 -26.50 24.22 -23.21
N GLU A 744 -25.20 24.47 -23.06
CA GLU A 744 -24.59 24.68 -21.73
C GLU A 744 -24.68 26.14 -21.26
N PHE A 745 -25.38 27.00 -22.02
CA PHE A 745 -25.39 28.46 -21.82
C PHE A 745 -26.78 29.04 -21.49
N THR A 746 -27.84 28.23 -21.63
CA THR A 746 -29.25 28.56 -21.36
C THR A 746 -29.69 27.85 -20.08
N ARG A 747 -30.60 28.43 -19.29
CA ARG A 747 -30.93 27.91 -17.95
C ARG A 747 -32.35 28.20 -17.50
N TRP A 748 -32.92 27.27 -16.75
CA TRP A 748 -34.08 27.53 -15.90
C TRP A 748 -33.64 28.06 -14.52
N GLY A 749 -34.33 29.06 -13.99
CA GLY A 749 -34.17 29.53 -12.61
C GLY A 749 -35.50 29.64 -11.87
N SER A 750 -35.57 29.12 -10.64
CA SER A 750 -36.75 29.14 -9.78
C SER A 750 -36.84 30.39 -8.90
N ARG A 751 -37.99 30.54 -8.24
CA ARG A 751 -38.16 31.43 -7.07
C ARG A 751 -37.26 31.04 -5.90
N TYR A 752 -37.11 31.95 -4.96
CA TYR A 752 -36.18 31.83 -3.82
C TYR A 752 -36.81 31.04 -2.67
N SER A 753 -37.15 29.78 -2.93
CA SER A 753 -37.81 28.87 -1.98
C SER A 753 -37.14 27.50 -2.01
N ASP A 754 -37.04 26.84 -0.85
CA ASP A 754 -36.40 25.53 -0.74
C ASP A 754 -37.21 24.39 -1.38
N HIS A 755 -38.51 24.57 -1.60
CA HIS A 755 -39.43 23.52 -2.07
C HIS A 755 -39.74 23.57 -3.57
N GLU A 756 -38.97 24.33 -4.34
CA GLU A 756 -39.12 24.38 -5.80
C GLU A 756 -38.72 23.05 -6.45
N TRP A 757 -39.32 22.76 -7.60
CA TRP A 757 -39.12 21.52 -8.34
C TRP A 757 -39.25 21.74 -9.83
N ILE A 758 -38.65 20.83 -10.60
CA ILE A 758 -38.79 20.76 -12.05
C ILE A 758 -38.86 19.30 -12.47
N TYR A 759 -39.75 18.97 -13.40
CA TYR A 759 -39.88 17.62 -13.95
C TYR A 759 -39.97 17.61 -15.46
N ILE A 760 -39.56 16.48 -16.02
CA ILE A 760 -39.56 16.19 -17.46
C ILE A 760 -40.61 15.10 -17.74
N ASP A 761 -41.46 15.32 -18.74
CA ASP A 761 -42.34 14.29 -19.31
C ASP A 761 -41.60 13.61 -20.48
N LEU A 762 -41.18 12.37 -20.29
CA LEU A 762 -40.46 11.60 -21.32
C LEU A 762 -41.35 11.25 -22.53
N GLY A 763 -42.65 11.45 -22.43
CA GLY A 763 -43.67 11.18 -23.45
C GLY A 763 -44.22 9.75 -23.42
N SER A 764 -43.50 8.82 -22.81
CA SER A 764 -43.93 7.44 -22.58
C SER A 764 -43.23 6.85 -21.35
N ARG A 765 -43.70 5.69 -20.89
CA ARG A 765 -43.11 4.99 -19.76
C ARG A 765 -41.80 4.30 -20.16
N MET A 766 -40.69 4.73 -19.58
CA MET A 766 -39.33 4.30 -19.91
C MET A 766 -38.63 3.72 -18.67
N ASN A 767 -37.57 2.94 -18.88
CA ASN A 767 -36.63 2.65 -17.81
C ASN A 767 -35.73 3.87 -17.59
N VAL A 768 -35.60 4.30 -16.34
CA VAL A 768 -34.70 5.35 -15.90
C VAL A 768 -33.77 4.77 -14.86
N TYR A 769 -32.47 5.00 -15.02
CA TYR A 769 -31.46 4.50 -14.09
C TYR A 769 -30.49 5.59 -13.62
N GLY A 770 -30.70 6.83 -14.07
CA GLY A 770 -29.98 7.97 -13.54
C GLY A 770 -30.45 9.30 -14.13
N VAL A 771 -29.97 10.37 -13.51
CA VAL A 771 -30.18 11.76 -13.92
C VAL A 771 -28.85 12.51 -13.86
N GLY A 772 -28.48 13.20 -14.94
CA GLY A 772 -27.37 14.15 -14.95
C GLY A 772 -27.90 15.57 -14.79
N LEU A 773 -27.34 16.37 -13.89
CA LEU A 773 -27.73 17.75 -13.66
C LEU A 773 -26.52 18.65 -13.90
N ASN A 774 -26.72 19.78 -14.57
CA ASN A 774 -25.74 20.85 -14.67
C ASN A 774 -26.32 22.10 -14.01
N TRP A 775 -25.95 22.36 -12.76
CA TRP A 775 -26.41 23.53 -12.02
C TRP A 775 -25.59 24.79 -12.36
N GLU A 776 -26.21 25.95 -12.26
CA GLU A 776 -25.48 27.21 -12.11
C GLU A 776 -24.83 27.28 -10.71
N ASN A 777 -24.18 28.40 -10.39
CA ASN A 777 -23.76 28.74 -9.03
C ASN A 777 -24.92 28.71 -8.02
N ALA A 778 -26.17 28.86 -8.46
CA ALA A 778 -27.36 28.68 -7.65
C ALA A 778 -27.91 27.25 -7.83
N PHE A 779 -27.72 26.39 -6.83
CA PHE A 779 -27.93 24.94 -6.95
C PHE A 779 -28.74 24.38 -5.78
N GLY A 780 -29.17 23.11 -5.91
CA GLY A 780 -29.75 22.37 -4.79
C GLY A 780 -28.71 21.67 -3.93
N LYS A 781 -28.60 22.07 -2.66
CA LYS A 781 -27.71 21.43 -1.68
C LYS A 781 -28.28 20.12 -1.16
N GLU A 782 -29.59 20.04 -1.01
CA GLU A 782 -30.31 18.81 -0.73
C GLU A 782 -31.55 18.75 -1.63
N PHE A 783 -31.74 17.62 -2.31
CA PHE A 783 -32.84 17.41 -3.24
C PHE A 783 -33.08 15.90 -3.47
N LYS A 784 -34.23 15.56 -4.05
CA LYS A 784 -34.57 14.19 -4.44
C LYS A 784 -34.75 14.07 -5.94
N ILE A 785 -34.38 12.92 -6.48
CA ILE A 785 -34.85 12.48 -7.80
C ILE A 785 -36.09 11.63 -7.56
N GLN A 786 -37.20 12.01 -8.17
CA GLN A 786 -38.46 11.30 -8.06
C GLN A 786 -38.96 10.86 -9.43
N ILE A 787 -39.63 9.71 -9.45
CA ILE A 787 -40.19 9.10 -10.66
C ILE A 787 -41.69 8.92 -10.47
N SER A 788 -42.45 9.11 -11.55
CA SER A 788 -43.90 8.95 -11.55
C SER A 788 -44.41 8.42 -12.89
N ASP A 789 -45.53 7.70 -12.86
CA ASP A 789 -46.29 7.29 -14.04
C ASP A 789 -47.37 8.31 -14.45
N ASP A 790 -47.79 9.21 -13.53
CA ASP A 790 -48.94 10.12 -13.70
C ASP A 790 -48.65 11.61 -13.37
N ALA A 791 -47.45 11.93 -12.89
CA ALA A 791 -47.03 13.25 -12.39
C ALA A 791 -47.74 13.73 -11.12
N GLU A 792 -48.55 12.88 -10.48
CA GLU A 792 -49.28 13.17 -9.24
C GLU A 792 -48.68 12.39 -8.06
N HIS A 793 -48.46 11.09 -8.25
CA HIS A 793 -47.88 10.18 -7.26
C HIS A 793 -46.40 9.96 -7.56
N TRP A 794 -45.54 10.38 -6.63
CA TRP A 794 -44.09 10.37 -6.82
C TRP A 794 -43.42 9.37 -5.89
N THR A 795 -42.50 8.58 -6.44
CA THR A 795 -41.62 7.69 -5.66
C THR A 795 -40.19 8.22 -5.72
N ASP A 796 -39.50 8.21 -4.59
CA ASP A 796 -38.09 8.60 -4.52
C ASP A 796 -37.23 7.54 -5.20
N ALA A 797 -36.49 7.94 -6.22
CA ALA A 797 -35.47 7.11 -6.87
C ALA A 797 -34.08 7.39 -6.30
N ALA A 798 -33.82 8.63 -5.85
CA ALA A 798 -32.59 9.00 -5.15
C ALA A 798 -32.80 10.20 -4.22
N HIS A 799 -31.95 10.33 -3.20
CA HIS A 799 -31.91 11.49 -2.28
C HIS A 799 -30.46 11.98 -2.15
N GLU A 800 -30.17 13.12 -2.76
CA GLU A 800 -28.87 13.80 -2.67
C GLU A 800 -28.89 14.79 -1.51
N ARG A 801 -27.91 14.70 -0.60
CA ARG A 801 -27.83 15.51 0.63
C ARG A 801 -26.70 16.55 0.60
N THR A 802 -25.86 16.46 -0.41
CA THR A 802 -24.60 17.18 -0.58
C THR A 802 -24.43 17.68 -2.02
N GLY A 803 -25.52 18.11 -2.65
CA GLY A 803 -25.50 18.66 -4.00
C GLY A 803 -24.62 19.90 -4.12
N LYS A 804 -24.23 20.23 -5.36
CA LYS A 804 -23.28 21.30 -5.69
C LYS A 804 -23.64 22.02 -6.99
N ALA A 805 -22.99 23.16 -7.23
CA ALA A 805 -23.00 23.83 -8.52
C ALA A 805 -22.29 22.98 -9.60
N GLY A 806 -22.60 23.22 -10.87
CA GLY A 806 -22.01 22.53 -12.02
C GLY A 806 -22.60 21.13 -12.27
N LYS A 807 -21.87 20.33 -13.05
CA LYS A 807 -22.27 18.99 -13.49
C LYS A 807 -22.22 17.96 -12.36
N GLN A 808 -23.26 17.14 -12.26
CA GLN A 808 -23.35 16.01 -11.33
C GLN A 808 -24.28 14.93 -11.89
N ASP A 809 -23.88 13.67 -11.85
CA ASP A 809 -24.71 12.54 -12.25
C ASP A 809 -25.14 11.71 -11.03
N ILE A 810 -26.40 11.28 -11.03
CA ILE A 810 -27.04 10.56 -9.93
C ILE A 810 -27.63 9.28 -10.51
N PHE A 811 -27.04 8.14 -10.16
CA PHE A 811 -27.50 6.83 -10.63
C PHE A 811 -28.20 6.07 -9.51
N PHE A 812 -29.18 5.26 -9.89
CA PHE A 812 -30.01 4.45 -9.00
C PHE A 812 -30.37 3.12 -9.69
N ASP A 813 -31.12 2.26 -9.00
CA ASP A 813 -31.64 1.04 -9.63
C ASP A 813 -32.67 1.37 -10.70
N ASP A 814 -32.73 0.54 -11.75
CA ASP A 814 -33.64 0.76 -12.87
C ASP A 814 -35.10 0.85 -12.38
N VAL A 815 -35.69 2.03 -12.55
CA VAL A 815 -37.08 2.33 -12.19
C VAL A 815 -37.87 2.68 -13.45
N LYS A 816 -39.11 2.21 -13.51
CA LYS A 816 -40.02 2.51 -14.61
C LYS A 816 -40.84 3.75 -14.28
N GLY A 817 -40.89 4.68 -15.20
CA GLY A 817 -41.75 5.86 -15.09
C GLY A 817 -41.81 6.67 -16.37
N ARG A 818 -42.77 7.58 -16.42
CA ARG A 818 -42.92 8.55 -17.52
C ARG A 818 -42.34 9.91 -17.15
N TYR A 819 -42.42 10.28 -15.88
CA TYR A 819 -42.02 11.60 -15.39
C TYR A 819 -40.82 11.48 -14.46
N VAL A 820 -39.84 12.38 -14.66
CA VAL A 820 -38.62 12.45 -13.84
C VAL A 820 -38.50 13.84 -13.24
N LYS A 821 -38.44 13.94 -11.91
CA LYS A 821 -38.47 15.21 -11.18
C LYS A 821 -37.24 15.38 -10.30
N VAL A 822 -36.70 16.60 -10.31
CA VAL A 822 -35.80 17.10 -9.27
C VAL A 822 -36.64 17.88 -8.27
N GLN A 823 -36.73 17.38 -7.04
CA GLN A 823 -37.45 18.02 -5.94
C GLN A 823 -36.45 18.68 -4.99
N GLY A 824 -36.42 20.01 -4.97
CA GLY A 824 -35.65 20.78 -4.01
C GLY A 824 -36.09 20.52 -2.56
N ILE A 825 -35.11 20.43 -1.65
CA ILE A 825 -35.31 20.36 -0.20
C ILE A 825 -34.55 21.49 0.50
N ARG A 826 -33.34 21.82 0.04
CA ARG A 826 -32.52 22.91 0.58
C ARG A 826 -31.65 23.52 -0.51
N ARG A 827 -31.70 24.85 -0.65
CA ARG A 827 -30.85 25.60 -1.60
C ARG A 827 -29.41 25.69 -1.13
N GLY A 828 -28.49 25.77 -2.08
CA GLY A 828 -27.06 25.91 -1.84
C GLY A 828 -26.60 27.34 -1.60
N THR A 829 -27.39 28.32 -2.03
CA THR A 829 -27.11 29.75 -1.89
C THR A 829 -28.37 30.51 -1.44
N GLY A 830 -28.28 31.84 -1.30
CA GLY A 830 -29.45 32.68 -1.04
C GLY A 830 -30.42 32.83 -2.22
N TYR A 831 -29.99 32.43 -3.42
CA TYR A 831 -30.80 32.45 -4.65
C TYR A 831 -31.70 31.22 -4.75
N GLY A 832 -32.55 31.15 -5.78
CA GLY A 832 -33.36 29.96 -6.11
C GLY A 832 -32.51 28.79 -6.64
N TYR A 833 -33.16 27.78 -7.18
CA TYR A 833 -32.51 26.70 -7.93
C TYR A 833 -32.31 27.13 -9.38
N SER A 834 -31.15 26.84 -9.98
CA SER A 834 -30.83 27.25 -11.35
C SER A 834 -30.09 26.15 -12.10
N LEU A 835 -30.69 25.63 -13.17
CA LEU A 835 -30.17 24.50 -13.96
C LEU A 835 -29.90 24.92 -15.40
N TYR A 836 -28.69 24.66 -15.88
CA TYR A 836 -28.36 24.67 -17.30
C TYR A 836 -28.89 23.43 -18.02
N GLU A 837 -28.81 22.25 -17.39
CA GLU A 837 -29.23 20.99 -18.02
C GLU A 837 -29.72 19.97 -17.01
N MET A 838 -30.69 19.16 -17.42
CA MET A 838 -31.09 17.91 -16.78
C MET A 838 -31.15 16.80 -17.84
N LYS A 839 -30.14 15.94 -17.83
CA LYS A 839 -30.12 14.68 -18.58
C LYS A 839 -30.88 13.61 -17.83
N VAL A 840 -31.60 12.77 -18.56
CA VAL A 840 -32.17 11.54 -18.02
C VAL A 840 -31.49 10.37 -18.72
N TYR A 841 -30.83 9.52 -17.93
CA TYR A 841 -30.23 8.28 -18.41
C TYR A 841 -31.28 7.17 -18.35
N GLY A 842 -31.63 6.65 -19.51
CA GLY A 842 -32.68 5.65 -19.64
C GLY A 842 -32.78 5.11 -21.06
N GLY A 843 -33.72 4.19 -21.27
CA GLY A 843 -33.92 3.53 -22.56
C GLY A 843 -35.09 2.57 -22.56
N GLU A 844 -35.37 2.00 -23.73
CA GLU A 844 -36.32 0.90 -23.85
C GLU A 844 -35.76 -0.36 -23.18
N GLU A 845 -36.66 -1.26 -22.75
CA GLU A 845 -36.36 -2.40 -21.88
C GLU A 845 -35.16 -3.27 -22.33
N HIS A 846 -34.53 -3.92 -21.35
CA HIS A 846 -33.40 -4.85 -21.45
C HIS A 846 -33.48 -5.78 -22.66
N GLN A 847 -32.32 -6.15 -23.21
CA GLN A 847 -32.27 -7.28 -24.11
C GLN A 847 -32.83 -8.53 -23.41
N ALA A 848 -33.84 -9.15 -24.04
CA ALA A 848 -34.46 -10.35 -23.51
C ALA A 848 -33.43 -11.48 -23.35
N GLY A 849 -33.65 -12.35 -22.36
CA GLY A 849 -32.85 -13.55 -22.18
C GLY A 849 -31.62 -13.40 -21.29
N LEU A 850 -31.50 -12.32 -20.52
CA LEU A 850 -30.56 -12.25 -19.39
C LEU A 850 -31.07 -13.03 -18.17
N SER A 851 -30.19 -13.73 -17.48
CA SER A 851 -30.46 -14.27 -16.14
C SER A 851 -30.39 -13.17 -15.07
N ASP A 852 -31.02 -13.42 -13.91
CA ASP A 852 -31.07 -12.49 -12.77
C ASP A 852 -29.69 -11.99 -12.34
N VAL A 853 -28.66 -12.84 -12.47
CA VAL A 853 -27.25 -12.44 -12.47
C VAL A 853 -26.62 -12.93 -13.76
N HIS A 854 -25.80 -12.11 -14.39
CA HIS A 854 -25.06 -12.43 -15.61
C HIS A 854 -23.63 -11.91 -15.51
N LEU A 855 -22.77 -12.41 -16.38
CA LEU A 855 -21.34 -12.14 -16.36
C LEU A 855 -20.95 -11.32 -17.58
N ILE A 856 -20.08 -10.33 -17.38
CA ILE A 856 -19.48 -9.51 -18.42
C ILE A 856 -18.01 -9.88 -18.49
N ARG A 857 -17.59 -10.54 -19.57
CA ARG A 857 -16.17 -10.85 -19.79
C ARG A 857 -15.59 -9.91 -20.82
N LEU A 858 -14.60 -9.16 -20.37
CA LEU A 858 -13.73 -8.40 -21.23
C LEU A 858 -12.49 -9.22 -21.56
N THR A 859 -12.03 -9.17 -22.80
CA THR A 859 -10.79 -9.80 -23.22
C THR A 859 -10.06 -8.85 -24.15
N LEU A 860 -8.80 -8.58 -23.83
CA LEU A 860 -7.90 -7.82 -24.65
C LEU A 860 -6.89 -8.75 -25.29
N ARG A 861 -6.80 -8.67 -26.62
CA ARG A 861 -5.83 -9.44 -27.40
C ARG A 861 -4.85 -8.53 -28.11
N ASP A 862 -3.61 -8.97 -28.22
CA ASP A 862 -2.64 -8.29 -29.09
C ASP A 862 -2.89 -8.56 -30.58
N ALA A 863 -2.09 -7.94 -31.44
CA ALA A 863 -2.17 -8.09 -32.89
C ALA A 863 -1.94 -9.54 -33.36
N GLU A 864 -1.30 -10.39 -32.55
CA GLU A 864 -1.13 -11.83 -32.83
C GLU A 864 -2.29 -12.69 -32.29
N GLY A 865 -3.30 -12.07 -31.66
CA GLY A 865 -4.47 -12.74 -31.10
C GLY A 865 -4.25 -13.37 -29.72
N ARG A 866 -3.10 -13.15 -29.09
CA ARG A 866 -2.81 -13.64 -27.73
C ARG A 866 -3.56 -12.81 -26.72
N VAL A 867 -4.14 -13.44 -25.69
CA VAL A 867 -4.78 -12.72 -24.59
C VAL A 867 -3.68 -12.05 -23.78
N VAL A 868 -3.70 -10.72 -23.72
CA VAL A 868 -2.79 -9.91 -22.89
C VAL A 868 -3.46 -9.46 -21.60
N ASP A 869 -4.79 -9.37 -21.61
CA ASP A 869 -5.58 -9.13 -20.40
C ASP A 869 -7.00 -9.72 -20.54
N ARG A 870 -7.59 -10.12 -19.41
CA ARG A 870 -8.97 -10.59 -19.28
C ARG A 870 -9.53 -10.18 -17.93
N ASN A 871 -10.66 -9.50 -17.97
CA ASN A 871 -11.38 -9.08 -16.78
C ASN A 871 -12.83 -9.58 -16.82
N THR A 872 -13.38 -10.06 -15.71
CA THR A 872 -14.75 -10.59 -15.66
C THR A 872 -15.51 -10.00 -14.49
N TYR A 873 -16.63 -9.34 -14.80
CA TYR A 873 -17.54 -8.74 -13.84
C TYR A 873 -18.81 -9.57 -13.74
N TRP A 874 -19.58 -9.37 -12.67
CA TRP A 874 -20.95 -9.82 -12.54
C TRP A 874 -21.88 -8.62 -12.38
N ARG A 875 -23.08 -8.75 -12.95
CA ARG A 875 -24.10 -7.71 -12.93
C ARG A 875 -25.47 -8.36 -12.69
N GLY A 876 -26.28 -7.74 -11.84
CA GLY A 876 -27.66 -8.16 -11.61
C GLY A 876 -28.59 -7.57 -12.66
N LEU A 877 -29.66 -8.28 -13.00
CA LEU A 877 -30.77 -7.75 -13.80
C LEU A 877 -31.41 -6.57 -13.08
N LYS A 878 -31.61 -6.70 -11.76
CA LYS A 878 -31.66 -5.58 -10.82
C LYS A 878 -30.22 -5.31 -10.38
N ARG A 879 -29.69 -4.13 -10.69
CA ARG A 879 -28.23 -3.87 -10.75
C ARG A 879 -27.41 -4.41 -9.59
N THR A 880 -27.89 -4.25 -8.36
CA THR A 880 -27.17 -4.61 -7.13
C THR A 880 -27.61 -5.93 -6.51
N ASP A 881 -28.65 -6.59 -7.05
CA ASP A 881 -29.19 -7.84 -6.52
C ASP A 881 -28.46 -9.05 -7.12
N PHE A 882 -27.67 -9.71 -6.28
CA PHE A 882 -26.92 -10.91 -6.61
C PHE A 882 -27.42 -12.15 -5.86
N THR A 883 -28.60 -12.08 -5.23
CA THR A 883 -29.15 -13.16 -4.41
C THR A 883 -29.39 -14.46 -5.19
N ALA A 884 -29.60 -14.36 -6.51
CA ALA A 884 -29.71 -15.51 -7.41
C ALA A 884 -28.47 -16.43 -7.39
N LEU A 885 -27.28 -15.91 -7.04
CA LEU A 885 -26.06 -16.71 -6.89
C LEU A 885 -26.19 -17.79 -5.80
N ASN A 886 -27.03 -17.58 -4.77
CA ASN A 886 -27.23 -18.53 -3.68
C ASN A 886 -28.01 -19.78 -4.12
N THR A 887 -28.66 -19.73 -5.27
CA THR A 887 -29.40 -20.87 -5.85
C THR A 887 -28.74 -21.40 -7.12
N LEU A 888 -27.55 -20.89 -7.45
CA LEU A 888 -26.82 -21.28 -8.64
C LEU A 888 -26.41 -22.77 -8.55
N PRO A 889 -26.75 -23.62 -9.53
CA PRO A 889 -26.36 -25.03 -9.50
C PRO A 889 -24.85 -25.23 -9.41
N ALA A 890 -24.42 -26.27 -8.70
CA ALA A 890 -23.01 -26.56 -8.56
C ALA A 890 -22.34 -26.97 -9.89
N PRO A 891 -21.14 -26.46 -10.20
CA PRO A 891 -20.43 -26.80 -11.43
C PRO A 891 -19.78 -28.17 -11.29
N ARG A 892 -19.54 -28.85 -12.41
CA ARG A 892 -18.77 -30.09 -12.45
C ARG A 892 -17.32 -29.75 -12.80
N LEU A 893 -16.47 -29.68 -11.79
CA LEU A 893 -15.07 -29.31 -11.95
C LEU A 893 -14.17 -30.54 -12.10
N LYS A 894 -13.22 -30.46 -13.03
CA LYS A 894 -12.07 -31.36 -13.12
C LYS A 894 -10.82 -30.57 -12.75
N VAL A 895 -10.07 -31.08 -11.76
CA VAL A 895 -8.84 -30.46 -11.28
C VAL A 895 -7.66 -31.36 -11.62
N GLN A 896 -6.60 -30.78 -12.14
CA GLN A 896 -5.33 -31.45 -12.38
C GLN A 896 -4.21 -30.59 -11.81
N GLN A 897 -3.20 -31.20 -11.20
CA GLN A 897 -2.05 -30.51 -10.66
C GLN A 897 -0.77 -31.14 -11.19
N LYS A 898 0.24 -30.29 -11.42
CA LYS A 898 1.63 -30.69 -11.58
C LYS A 898 2.49 -29.77 -10.72
N GLY A 899 3.50 -30.29 -10.02
CA GLY A 899 4.41 -29.44 -9.25
C GLY A 899 5.82 -29.99 -9.22
N ARG A 900 6.77 -29.12 -8.86
CA ARG A 900 8.19 -29.43 -8.71
C ARG A 900 8.85 -28.50 -7.71
N THR A 901 10.01 -28.88 -7.21
CA THR A 901 10.88 -28.01 -6.41
C THR A 901 12.01 -27.47 -7.26
N GLU A 902 12.24 -26.15 -7.19
CA GLU A 902 13.29 -25.45 -7.93
C GLU A 902 13.78 -24.28 -7.08
N GLY A 903 15.09 -24.20 -6.84
CA GLY A 903 15.69 -23.07 -6.09
C GLY A 903 15.14 -22.84 -4.68
N GLY A 904 14.79 -23.91 -3.94
CA GLY A 904 14.20 -23.80 -2.60
C GLY A 904 12.70 -23.47 -2.58
N LYS A 905 12.09 -23.18 -3.72
CA LYS A 905 10.65 -22.96 -3.87
C LYS A 905 9.94 -24.21 -4.39
N TYR A 906 8.68 -24.39 -4.02
CA TYR A 906 7.76 -25.32 -4.68
C TYR A 906 6.90 -24.54 -5.67
N VAL A 907 6.92 -24.96 -6.93
CA VAL A 907 6.14 -24.33 -8.01
C VAL A 907 5.11 -25.35 -8.52
N ALA A 908 3.85 -24.93 -8.62
CA ALA A 908 2.73 -25.75 -9.04
C ALA A 908 1.95 -25.10 -10.19
N GLU A 909 1.46 -25.94 -11.10
CA GLU A 909 0.43 -25.62 -12.08
C GLU A 909 -0.84 -26.36 -11.67
N VAL A 910 -1.91 -25.61 -11.40
CA VAL A 910 -3.24 -26.14 -11.07
C VAL A 910 -4.20 -25.80 -12.21
N LYS A 911 -4.59 -26.82 -12.97
CA LYS A 911 -5.53 -26.71 -14.08
C LYS A 911 -6.93 -27.07 -13.61
N VAL A 912 -7.85 -26.11 -13.70
CA VAL A 912 -9.27 -26.26 -13.34
C VAL A 912 -10.11 -26.15 -14.59
N THR A 913 -10.89 -27.18 -14.89
CA THR A 913 -11.82 -27.22 -16.03
C THR A 913 -13.25 -27.32 -15.51
N ASN A 914 -14.11 -26.37 -15.90
CA ASN A 914 -15.55 -26.54 -15.76
C ASN A 914 -16.03 -27.42 -16.92
N LEU A 915 -16.51 -28.62 -16.65
CA LEU A 915 -16.85 -29.57 -17.72
C LEU A 915 -17.98 -29.04 -18.61
N ALA A 916 -17.97 -29.39 -19.90
CA ALA A 916 -19.04 -28.99 -20.83
C ALA A 916 -20.43 -29.49 -20.42
N SER A 917 -20.49 -30.55 -19.60
CA SER A 917 -21.74 -31.09 -19.03
C SER A 917 -22.25 -30.35 -17.79
N SER A 918 -21.55 -29.31 -17.34
CA SER A 918 -21.94 -28.55 -16.14
C SER A 918 -23.24 -27.78 -16.38
N PRO A 919 -24.12 -27.73 -15.37
CA PRO A 919 -25.41 -27.03 -15.48
C PRO A 919 -25.28 -25.50 -15.42
N ALA A 920 -24.13 -25.00 -14.97
CA ALA A 920 -23.88 -23.59 -14.71
C ALA A 920 -22.40 -23.24 -14.85
N VAL A 921 -22.13 -21.94 -14.85
CA VAL A 921 -20.78 -21.39 -14.68
C VAL A 921 -20.21 -21.79 -13.31
N SER A 922 -18.89 -21.95 -13.24
CA SER A 922 -18.15 -21.95 -11.98
C SER A 922 -17.93 -20.51 -11.57
N PHE A 923 -18.61 -20.06 -10.53
CA PHE A 923 -18.54 -18.69 -10.04
C PHE A 923 -17.51 -18.57 -8.91
N ALA A 924 -16.75 -17.48 -8.91
CA ALA A 924 -15.63 -17.12 -8.02
C ALA A 924 -14.81 -18.33 -7.54
N THR A 925 -14.16 -19.00 -8.48
CA THR A 925 -13.47 -20.27 -8.21
C THR A 925 -12.19 -20.03 -7.41
N TRP A 926 -12.16 -20.48 -6.16
CA TRP A 926 -11.03 -20.28 -5.25
C TRP A 926 -10.12 -21.52 -5.18
N VAL A 927 -8.88 -21.39 -5.68
CA VAL A 927 -7.84 -22.42 -5.61
C VAL A 927 -7.00 -22.26 -4.34
N GLN A 928 -6.77 -23.38 -3.65
CA GLN A 928 -6.04 -23.42 -2.39
C GLN A 928 -5.05 -24.58 -2.37
N LEU A 929 -3.81 -24.31 -1.94
CA LEU A 929 -2.86 -25.34 -1.56
C LEU A 929 -2.91 -25.57 -0.05
N ARG A 930 -2.99 -26.84 0.35
CA ARG A 930 -3.10 -27.28 1.74
C ARG A 930 -2.00 -28.27 2.08
N HIS A 931 -1.49 -28.18 3.31
CA HIS A 931 -0.52 -29.14 3.79
C HIS A 931 -1.20 -30.51 4.00
N PRO A 932 -0.66 -31.62 3.45
CA PRO A 932 -1.37 -32.90 3.43
C PRO A 932 -1.66 -33.51 4.82
N ARG A 933 -0.87 -33.16 5.85
CA ARG A 933 -1.05 -33.70 7.20
C ARG A 933 -1.95 -32.84 8.08
N SER A 934 -1.76 -31.52 8.08
CA SER A 934 -2.52 -30.60 8.94
C SER A 934 -3.82 -30.13 8.30
N GLY A 935 -3.94 -30.16 6.97
CA GLY A 935 -5.09 -29.61 6.25
C GLY A 935 -5.10 -28.08 6.16
N GLU A 936 -4.22 -27.39 6.88
CA GLU A 936 -4.08 -25.94 6.86
C GLU A 936 -3.62 -25.42 5.50
N ARG A 937 -4.02 -24.20 5.18
CA ARG A 937 -3.52 -23.45 4.02
C ARG A 937 -1.99 -23.31 4.09
N ILE A 938 -1.33 -23.50 2.96
CA ILE A 938 0.09 -23.18 2.80
C ILE A 938 0.20 -21.69 2.50
N LEU A 939 0.72 -20.94 3.47
CA LEU A 939 0.91 -19.49 3.41
C LEU A 939 2.27 -19.12 4.04
N PRO A 940 2.94 -18.07 3.55
CA PRO A 940 2.60 -17.27 2.37
C PRO A 940 2.77 -18.09 1.07
N ALA A 941 1.90 -17.83 0.09
CA ALA A 941 1.97 -18.43 -1.23
C ALA A 941 1.50 -17.44 -2.29
N LEU A 942 2.20 -17.38 -3.41
CA LEU A 942 1.92 -16.49 -4.52
C LEU A 942 1.14 -17.24 -5.58
N TYR A 943 0.02 -16.68 -6.00
CA TYR A 943 -0.86 -17.21 -7.02
C TYR A 943 -0.92 -16.15 -8.14
N ASP A 944 -0.85 -16.58 -9.41
CA ASP A 944 -1.01 -15.67 -10.54
C ASP A 944 -2.47 -15.24 -10.75
N ASP A 945 -3.41 -16.15 -10.49
CA ASP A 945 -4.85 -15.92 -10.65
C ASP A 945 -5.68 -16.70 -9.60
N ASN A 946 -6.81 -16.14 -9.19
CA ASN A 946 -7.75 -16.78 -8.27
C ASN A 946 -9.13 -16.09 -8.33
N TYR A 947 -10.16 -16.69 -7.73
CA TYR A 947 -11.54 -16.20 -7.80
C TYR A 947 -12.08 -16.02 -9.23
N PHE A 948 -11.57 -16.80 -10.18
CA PHE A 948 -11.93 -16.70 -11.60
C PHE A 948 -13.26 -17.39 -11.94
N MET A 949 -13.85 -17.01 -13.07
CA MET A 949 -15.13 -17.56 -13.56
C MET A 949 -14.91 -18.48 -14.76
N LEU A 950 -15.55 -19.65 -14.79
CA LEU A 950 -15.47 -20.59 -15.92
C LEU A 950 -16.84 -20.95 -16.46
N ARG A 951 -17.07 -20.75 -17.76
CA ARG A 951 -18.25 -21.31 -18.45
C ARG A 951 -18.12 -22.83 -18.59
N PRO A 952 -19.23 -23.56 -18.76
CA PRO A 952 -19.17 -24.97 -19.17
C PRO A 952 -18.26 -25.16 -20.39
N GLY A 953 -17.25 -26.01 -20.26
CA GLY A 953 -16.23 -26.30 -21.27
C GLY A 953 -14.94 -25.48 -21.12
N GLU A 954 -14.89 -24.46 -20.28
CA GLU A 954 -13.70 -23.63 -20.11
C GLU A 954 -12.70 -24.18 -19.10
N THR A 955 -11.46 -23.73 -19.22
CA THR A 955 -10.35 -24.11 -18.35
C THR A 955 -9.51 -22.90 -17.99
N GLN A 956 -9.11 -22.82 -16.72
CA GLN A 956 -8.09 -21.90 -16.22
C GLN A 956 -6.91 -22.72 -15.70
N THR A 957 -5.69 -22.20 -15.87
CA THR A 957 -4.49 -22.73 -15.20
C THR A 957 -3.99 -21.67 -14.26
N VAL A 958 -3.78 -22.05 -13.00
CA VAL A 958 -3.24 -21.19 -11.94
C VAL A 958 -1.82 -21.67 -11.62
N HIS A 959 -0.87 -20.76 -11.66
CA HIS A 959 0.50 -20.99 -11.22
C HIS A 959 0.64 -20.54 -9.77
N VAL A 960 1.26 -21.39 -8.96
CA VAL A 960 1.47 -21.14 -7.53
C VAL A 960 2.93 -21.34 -7.17
N GLU A 961 3.50 -20.45 -6.37
CA GLU A 961 4.84 -20.55 -5.81
C GLU A 961 4.83 -20.29 -4.30
N PHE A 962 5.57 -21.09 -3.54
CA PHE A 962 5.82 -20.86 -2.11
C PHE A 962 7.12 -21.53 -1.64
N ASP A 963 7.58 -21.22 -0.43
CA ASP A 963 8.79 -21.83 0.14
C ASP A 963 8.62 -23.33 0.39
N LYS A 964 9.53 -24.16 -0.15
CA LYS A 964 9.42 -25.62 -0.03
C LYS A 964 9.42 -26.09 1.42
N GLU A 965 10.04 -25.33 2.31
CA GLU A 965 10.08 -25.60 3.75
C GLU A 965 8.68 -25.66 4.38
N LEU A 966 7.70 -24.90 3.85
CA LEU A 966 6.31 -24.93 4.33
C LEU A 966 5.61 -26.29 4.11
N LEU A 967 6.16 -27.16 3.25
CA LEU A 967 5.67 -28.54 3.10
C LEU A 967 6.30 -29.52 4.10
N GLY A 968 7.37 -29.13 4.79
CA GLY A 968 8.23 -30.07 5.51
C GLY A 968 8.58 -31.29 4.65
N ASP A 969 8.39 -32.48 5.23
CA ASP A 969 8.68 -33.76 4.58
C ASP A 969 7.68 -34.16 3.49
N ALA A 970 6.57 -33.43 3.31
CA ALA A 970 5.58 -33.76 2.30
C ALA A 970 6.13 -33.56 0.88
N ALA A 971 5.87 -34.53 0.00
CA ALA A 971 6.33 -34.50 -1.39
C ALA A 971 5.59 -33.44 -2.24
N GLN A 972 4.28 -33.26 -2.00
CA GLN A 972 3.42 -32.31 -2.72
C GLN A 972 2.25 -31.86 -1.83
N PRO A 973 1.68 -30.66 -2.05
CA PRO A 973 0.50 -30.20 -1.34
C PRO A 973 -0.78 -30.87 -1.84
N VAL A 974 -1.85 -30.79 -1.05
CA VAL A 974 -3.21 -31.10 -1.49
C VAL A 974 -3.82 -29.86 -2.13
N VAL A 975 -4.38 -29.98 -3.34
CA VAL A 975 -5.15 -28.90 -3.98
C VAL A 975 -6.62 -29.02 -3.59
N SER A 976 -7.17 -27.94 -3.03
CA SER A 976 -8.60 -27.72 -2.88
C SER A 976 -9.06 -26.65 -3.88
N VAL A 977 -10.20 -26.88 -4.54
CA VAL A 977 -10.82 -25.92 -5.45
C VAL A 977 -12.28 -25.74 -5.05
N THR A 978 -12.63 -24.53 -4.66
CA THR A 978 -13.94 -24.20 -4.09
C THR A 978 -14.59 -23.08 -4.90
N PRO A 979 -15.57 -23.36 -5.77
CA PRO A 979 -16.39 -22.31 -6.36
C PRO A 979 -17.34 -21.72 -5.31
N TYR A 980 -17.81 -20.49 -5.54
CA TYR A 980 -18.88 -19.90 -4.73
C TYR A 980 -20.11 -20.80 -4.73
N ASN A 981 -20.52 -21.27 -5.91
CA ASN A 981 -21.64 -22.21 -6.08
C ASN A 981 -21.19 -23.67 -5.89
N ASP A 982 -20.58 -24.03 -4.77
CA ASP A 982 -20.17 -25.42 -4.48
C ASP A 982 -21.28 -26.32 -3.93
N GLY A 983 -22.51 -25.81 -3.84
CA GLY A 983 -23.69 -26.52 -3.33
C GLY A 983 -23.98 -26.31 -1.84
N ARG A 984 -23.24 -25.40 -1.19
CA ARG A 984 -23.51 -24.92 0.19
C ARG A 984 -24.37 -23.66 0.23
#